data_AF-A0A2S4JQH3-F1
#
_entry.id   AF-A0A2S4JQH3-F1
#
_cell.length_a   1.000
_cell.length_b   1.000
_cell.length_c   1.000
_cell.angle_alpha   90.00
_cell.angle_beta   90.00
_cell.angle_gamma   90.00
#
_symmetry.space_group_name_H-M   'P 1'
#
loop_
_entity.id
_entity.type
_entity.pdbx_description
1 polymer ?
#
loop_
_entity_poly.entity_id
_entity_poly.type
_entity_poly.pdbx_seq_one_letter_code
_entity_poly.pdbx_strand_id
1 'polypeptide(L)'
;MKWQKEPVDAQAVKDLSRQYGLDLLSAAVLVRRKITTPEALPYWLEEDLRYLHDPFHFPDMPEAVERIFQARDEGERVLVFGDRDVDGITSTAVMVETLQGLGIDTRWQVPQGDDIYGLTSEVVRAFAEDQGTLIITVDCGITSVEEISLARTCGIDTIVVDHHNAGARVPPAVAVINPKVGEDYPFQGLCACAVVAKLRQALALGQTELYGQPVTLVQARFLGAQAGVEVEVAALEHGFEADRASAVFPPGGSRTLMGSLERFLVGRSLVCFDAPRQQQLLKQALGGGVDIYLLDLAEQTRQLFPALAGKTLLEMGEGSRLARYAREDAREMDILLALYRAVAAARFPVIRESLESVLDLVAVATLADMMPMVNENRPLVRAGLEKLNNHPREGLAALLRELSLAHRKIVSRDISWAIAPVINASGRMGTPSLAVEMLLTGDEEERDRLAGEIHKLNQKRRKVGQDAWKAVLPRARELIQGDEPKIIVLHEPTVHRGVTGIIAGRLSRRYDLPAAVLTSVGDHVVGSVRSARGFVATSFLDEFSDILEKWGGHNQAAGFHLFQDQLPRFWERLPQVMAAVTLENRQEEEVLIDAELPPRYLNPELEQLVGRFEPYGQGNPELRFLARKMVVEDIQIIGKDQDHLRLLLAGGGYKWPSVYWSAAERVPKDFSRGDRVDAVFELSRNYYNGNETIQLVIIDMVRSEEQLLDEPVGEGSGVAAGNAGG
;
A
#
# COMPACT_ATOMS: atom_id res chain seq x y z
N MET A 1 -3.47 7.50 28.94
CA MET A 1 -2.88 6.51 28.02
C MET A 1 -1.57 6.02 28.62
N LYS A 2 -1.10 4.83 28.24
CA LYS A 2 0.22 4.34 28.67
C LYS A 2 1.25 4.67 27.60
N TRP A 3 2.18 5.56 27.91
CA TRP A 3 3.23 5.97 26.98
C TRP A 3 4.32 4.91 26.93
N GLN A 4 4.64 4.44 25.72
CA GLN A 4 5.63 3.38 25.51
C GLN A 4 6.69 3.80 24.51
N LYS A 5 7.94 3.79 24.97
CA LYS A 5 9.11 4.03 24.13
C LYS A 5 10.04 2.83 24.25
N GLU A 6 9.97 1.92 23.29
CA GLU A 6 10.88 0.77 23.26
C GLU A 6 12.35 1.23 23.19
N PRO A 7 13.24 0.68 24.03
CA PRO A 7 14.67 0.95 23.92
C PRO A 7 15.21 0.39 22.59
N VAL A 8 16.20 1.07 22.02
CA VAL A 8 16.89 0.64 20.80
C VAL A 8 18.37 0.43 21.10
N ASP A 9 18.99 -0.53 20.41
CA ASP A 9 20.43 -0.73 20.51
C ASP A 9 21.18 0.45 19.87
N ALA A 10 21.98 1.14 20.67
CA ALA A 10 22.77 2.28 20.23
C ALA A 10 23.83 1.91 19.18
N GLN A 11 24.33 0.67 19.19
CA GLN A 11 25.29 0.20 18.19
C GLN A 11 24.60 -0.01 16.85
N ALA A 12 23.46 -0.73 16.82
CA ALA A 12 22.63 -0.86 15.64
C ALA A 12 22.24 0.49 14.99
N VAL A 13 21.90 1.50 15.80
CA VAL A 13 21.60 2.85 15.29
C VAL A 13 22.83 3.50 14.62
N LYS A 14 24.01 3.39 15.23
CA LYS A 14 25.25 3.95 14.67
C LYS A 14 25.67 3.24 13.39
N ASP A 15 25.52 1.93 13.35
CA ASP A 15 25.87 1.11 12.18
C ASP A 15 24.94 1.42 11.01
N LEU A 16 23.62 1.49 11.26
CA LEU A 16 22.64 1.89 10.25
C LEU A 16 22.90 3.32 9.75
N SER A 17 23.18 4.26 10.67
CA SER A 17 23.53 5.64 10.33
C SER A 17 24.76 5.72 9.44
N ARG A 18 25.83 4.96 9.76
CA ARG A 18 27.07 4.95 8.97
C ARG A 18 26.89 4.28 7.61
N GLN A 19 26.30 3.10 7.57
CA GLN A 19 26.14 2.30 6.35
C GLN A 19 25.24 3.00 5.33
N TYR A 20 24.15 3.63 5.81
CA TYR A 20 23.16 4.25 4.95
C TYR A 20 23.20 5.79 4.98
N GLY A 21 24.23 6.41 5.57
CA GLY A 21 24.40 7.87 5.55
C GLY A 21 23.21 8.63 6.16
N LEU A 22 22.59 8.09 7.19
CA LEU A 22 21.41 8.66 7.86
C LEU A 22 21.83 9.48 9.08
N ASP A 23 21.07 10.52 9.41
CA ASP A 23 21.19 11.15 10.72
C ASP A 23 20.75 10.17 11.84
N LEU A 24 21.30 10.37 13.05
CA LEU A 24 21.07 9.45 14.17
C LEU A 24 19.60 9.35 14.59
N LEU A 25 18.80 10.42 14.40
CA LEU A 25 17.40 10.42 14.77
C LEU A 25 16.59 9.56 13.79
N SER A 26 16.80 9.73 12.48
CA SER A 26 16.22 8.87 11.44
C SER A 26 16.59 7.40 11.64
N ALA A 27 17.87 7.11 11.88
CA ALA A 27 18.33 5.74 12.14
C ALA A 27 17.68 5.16 13.39
N ALA A 28 17.53 5.94 14.46
CA ALA A 28 16.87 5.49 15.69
C ALA A 28 15.38 5.16 15.48
N VAL A 29 14.67 5.94 14.66
CA VAL A 29 13.27 5.66 14.31
C VAL A 29 13.17 4.38 13.48
N LEU A 30 14.02 4.20 12.46
CA LEU A 30 14.04 2.97 11.65
C LEU A 30 14.32 1.73 12.50
N VAL A 31 15.33 1.77 13.37
CA VAL A 31 15.63 0.67 14.30
C VAL A 31 14.44 0.39 15.23
N ARG A 32 13.79 1.42 15.79
CA ARG A 32 12.63 1.25 16.67
C ARG A 32 11.44 0.64 15.95
N ARG A 33 11.20 1.05 14.70
CA ARG A 33 10.15 0.47 13.84
C ARG A 33 10.56 -0.87 13.22
N LYS A 34 11.73 -1.42 13.59
CA LYS A 34 12.27 -2.72 13.13
C LYS A 34 12.50 -2.77 11.62
N ILE A 35 12.81 -1.62 11.02
CA ILE A 35 13.14 -1.45 9.60
C ILE A 35 14.66 -1.38 9.48
N THR A 36 15.33 -2.52 9.51
CA THR A 36 16.80 -2.58 9.58
C THR A 36 17.41 -3.55 8.57
N THR A 37 16.60 -4.30 7.83
CA THR A 37 17.10 -5.31 6.91
C THR A 37 17.44 -4.70 5.54
N PRO A 38 18.49 -5.20 4.86
CA PRO A 38 18.84 -4.74 3.51
C PRO A 38 17.71 -4.95 2.50
N GLU A 39 16.81 -5.90 2.72
CA GLU A 39 15.63 -6.13 1.88
C GLU A 39 14.53 -5.09 2.11
N ALA A 40 14.36 -4.60 3.35
CA ALA A 40 13.32 -3.63 3.68
C ALA A 40 13.74 -2.18 3.39
N LEU A 41 14.99 -1.82 3.71
CA LEU A 41 15.49 -0.45 3.65
C LEU A 41 15.36 0.25 2.27
N PRO A 42 15.52 -0.42 1.11
CA PRO A 42 15.32 0.21 -0.19
C PRO A 42 13.96 0.91 -0.31
N TYR A 43 12.88 0.30 0.18
CA TYR A 43 11.53 0.89 0.14
C TYR A 43 11.33 2.12 1.02
N TRP A 44 12.30 2.43 1.89
CA TRP A 44 12.28 3.59 2.77
C TRP A 44 13.26 4.68 2.34
N LEU A 45 14.40 4.27 1.80
CA LEU A 45 15.54 5.14 1.52
C LEU A 45 15.70 5.48 0.04
N GLU A 46 15.14 4.67 -0.86
CA GLU A 46 15.24 4.86 -2.30
C GLU A 46 13.91 5.31 -2.90
N GLU A 47 14.00 6.11 -3.96
CA GLU A 47 12.83 6.63 -4.72
C GLU A 47 12.71 5.95 -6.10
N ASP A 48 13.61 5.03 -6.40
CA ASP A 48 13.72 4.42 -7.72
C ASP A 48 12.75 3.25 -7.89
N LEU A 49 11.88 3.34 -8.90
CA LEU A 49 10.87 2.31 -9.18
C LEU A 49 11.47 1.00 -9.71
N ARG A 50 12.79 0.93 -9.96
CA ARG A 50 13.48 -0.33 -10.28
C ARG A 50 13.56 -1.30 -9.10
N TYR A 51 13.27 -0.85 -7.87
CA TYR A 51 13.19 -1.70 -6.68
C TYR A 51 11.83 -2.37 -6.49
N LEU A 52 10.83 -2.06 -7.33
CA LEU A 52 9.53 -2.71 -7.28
C LEU A 52 9.63 -4.18 -7.68
N HIS A 53 8.66 -4.99 -7.23
CA HIS A 53 8.58 -6.37 -7.67
C HIS A 53 8.20 -6.45 -9.15
N ASP A 54 8.70 -7.48 -9.81
CA ASP A 54 8.45 -7.73 -11.22
C ASP A 54 7.00 -8.18 -11.46
N PRO A 55 6.28 -7.61 -12.45
CA PRO A 55 4.94 -8.09 -12.84
C PRO A 55 4.87 -9.57 -13.25
N PHE A 56 5.94 -10.20 -13.71
CA PHE A 56 5.93 -11.63 -14.12
C PHE A 56 6.10 -12.60 -12.95
N HIS A 57 6.23 -12.10 -11.72
CA HIS A 57 6.01 -12.92 -10.53
C HIS A 57 4.52 -13.24 -10.29
N PHE A 58 3.60 -12.61 -11.03
CA PHE A 58 2.22 -13.10 -11.11
C PHE A 58 2.19 -14.29 -12.10
N PRO A 59 1.83 -15.51 -11.67
CA PRO A 59 1.94 -16.70 -12.51
C PRO A 59 1.24 -16.59 -13.86
N ASP A 60 0.01 -16.05 -13.87
CA ASP A 60 -0.81 -15.93 -15.09
C ASP A 60 -0.58 -14.61 -15.87
N MET A 61 0.47 -13.84 -15.54
CA MET A 61 0.78 -12.60 -16.26
C MET A 61 1.09 -12.83 -17.75
N PRO A 62 1.90 -13.84 -18.15
CA PRO A 62 2.10 -14.16 -19.56
C PRO A 62 0.79 -14.44 -20.30
N GLU A 63 -0.08 -15.28 -19.74
CA GLU A 63 -1.37 -15.68 -20.31
C GLU A 63 -2.29 -14.46 -20.50
N ALA A 64 -2.32 -13.54 -19.52
CA ALA A 64 -3.07 -12.30 -19.63
C ALA A 64 -2.54 -11.39 -20.76
N VAL A 65 -1.22 -11.22 -20.85
CA VAL A 65 -0.57 -10.40 -21.89
C VAL A 65 -0.86 -10.98 -23.27
N GLU A 66 -0.68 -12.29 -23.45
CA GLU A 66 -0.94 -12.99 -24.71
C GLU A 66 -2.41 -12.88 -25.12
N ARG A 67 -3.34 -13.09 -24.20
CA ARG A 67 -4.77 -13.01 -24.50
C ARG A 67 -5.23 -11.59 -24.87
N ILE A 68 -4.67 -10.56 -24.23
CA ILE A 68 -4.97 -9.16 -24.56
C ILE A 68 -4.39 -8.78 -25.93
N PHE A 69 -3.18 -9.25 -26.27
CA PHE A 69 -2.64 -9.04 -27.62
C PHE A 69 -3.40 -9.80 -28.69
N GLN A 70 -3.89 -11.01 -28.40
CA GLN A 70 -4.81 -11.70 -29.29
C GLN A 70 -6.07 -10.86 -29.54
N ALA A 71 -6.68 -10.30 -28.49
CA ALA A 71 -7.85 -9.43 -28.63
C ALA A 71 -7.56 -8.21 -29.52
N ARG A 72 -6.38 -7.60 -29.37
CA ARG A 72 -5.91 -6.51 -30.25
C ARG A 72 -5.79 -6.97 -31.70
N ASP A 73 -5.09 -8.08 -31.93
CA ASP A 73 -4.73 -8.54 -33.28
C ASP A 73 -5.95 -9.07 -34.06
N GLU A 74 -6.93 -9.64 -33.36
CA GLU A 74 -8.20 -10.12 -33.92
C GLU A 74 -9.28 -9.04 -33.99
N GLY A 75 -9.04 -7.84 -33.46
CA GLY A 75 -10.01 -6.73 -33.44
C GLY A 75 -11.24 -7.05 -32.57
N GLU A 76 -11.02 -7.76 -31.47
CA GLU A 76 -12.05 -8.19 -30.53
C GLU A 76 -12.65 -7.02 -29.74
N ARG A 77 -13.88 -7.23 -29.27
CA ARG A 77 -14.54 -6.32 -28.33
C ARG A 77 -14.31 -6.78 -26.89
N VAL A 78 -13.77 -5.87 -26.08
CA VAL A 78 -13.38 -6.12 -24.70
C VAL A 78 -14.23 -5.29 -23.74
N LEU A 79 -14.70 -5.91 -22.65
CA LEU A 79 -15.38 -5.23 -21.55
C LEU A 79 -14.46 -5.17 -20.33
N VAL A 80 -14.19 -3.96 -19.82
CA VAL A 80 -13.62 -3.76 -18.49
C VAL A 80 -14.75 -3.64 -17.47
N PHE A 81 -14.80 -4.53 -16.49
CA PHE A 81 -15.79 -4.48 -15.42
C PHE A 81 -15.12 -4.19 -14.08
N GLY A 82 -15.40 -3.04 -13.47
CA GLY A 82 -14.78 -2.63 -12.20
C GLY A 82 -15.74 -2.55 -11.02
N ASP A 83 -15.22 -2.33 -9.82
CA ASP A 83 -16.04 -2.01 -8.65
C ASP A 83 -16.36 -0.52 -8.51
N ARG A 84 -17.29 -0.20 -7.60
CA ARG A 84 -17.86 1.13 -7.37
C ARG A 84 -17.06 2.03 -6.43
N ASP A 85 -16.06 1.49 -5.73
CA ASP A 85 -15.25 2.28 -4.81
C ASP A 85 -14.04 2.93 -5.52
N VAL A 86 -13.21 3.65 -4.77
CA VAL A 86 -12.06 4.35 -5.37
C VAL A 86 -11.09 3.38 -6.06
N ASP A 87 -10.79 2.23 -5.48
CA ASP A 87 -9.84 1.29 -6.09
C ASP A 87 -10.41 0.74 -7.41
N GLY A 88 -11.70 0.35 -7.41
CA GLY A 88 -12.40 -0.11 -8.62
C GLY A 88 -12.56 0.97 -9.70
N ILE A 89 -12.93 2.19 -9.34
CA ILE A 89 -13.07 3.33 -10.26
C ILE A 89 -11.72 3.65 -10.91
N THR A 90 -10.66 3.73 -10.11
CA THR A 90 -9.33 4.07 -10.62
C THR A 90 -8.73 2.93 -11.46
N SER A 91 -8.92 1.69 -11.03
CA SER A 91 -8.54 0.49 -11.79
C SER A 91 -9.23 0.43 -13.15
N THR A 92 -10.53 0.75 -13.19
CA THR A 92 -11.30 0.83 -14.44
C THR A 92 -10.71 1.88 -15.37
N ALA A 93 -10.46 3.10 -14.87
CA ALA A 93 -9.89 4.16 -15.69
C ALA A 93 -8.52 3.76 -16.27
N VAL A 94 -7.62 3.21 -15.44
CA VAL A 94 -6.29 2.78 -15.91
C VAL A 94 -6.38 1.68 -16.94
N MET A 95 -7.23 0.67 -16.73
CA MET A 95 -7.36 -0.46 -17.66
C MET A 95 -7.97 -0.01 -18.99
N VAL A 96 -9.01 0.84 -18.96
CA VAL A 96 -9.64 1.40 -20.16
C VAL A 96 -8.64 2.22 -20.99
N GLU A 97 -7.92 3.15 -20.35
CA GLU A 97 -6.85 3.92 -21.01
C GLU A 97 -5.80 3.00 -21.63
N THR A 98 -5.44 1.91 -20.95
CA THR A 98 -4.43 0.95 -21.40
C THR A 98 -4.89 0.20 -22.66
N LEU A 99 -6.11 -0.36 -22.65
CA LEU A 99 -6.65 -1.10 -23.79
C LEU A 99 -6.91 -0.18 -25.00
N GLN A 100 -7.46 1.02 -24.76
CA GLN A 100 -7.66 2.01 -25.82
C GLN A 100 -6.32 2.47 -26.42
N GLY A 101 -5.28 2.64 -25.59
CA GLY A 101 -3.93 2.93 -26.05
C GLY A 101 -3.30 1.82 -26.91
N LEU A 102 -3.75 0.58 -26.74
CA LEU A 102 -3.39 -0.56 -27.60
C LEU A 102 -4.27 -0.66 -28.87
N GLY A 103 -5.28 0.20 -29.03
CA GLY A 103 -6.19 0.19 -30.17
C GLY A 103 -7.35 -0.80 -30.08
N ILE A 104 -7.69 -1.29 -28.88
CA ILE A 104 -8.74 -2.30 -28.66
C ILE A 104 -10.13 -1.64 -28.52
N ASP A 105 -11.18 -2.21 -29.14
CA ASP A 105 -12.59 -1.80 -28.95
C ASP A 105 -13.01 -2.09 -27.50
N THR A 106 -12.88 -1.05 -26.67
CA THR A 106 -13.01 -1.17 -25.22
C THR A 106 -14.30 -0.53 -24.74
N ARG A 107 -15.14 -1.35 -24.11
CA ARG A 107 -16.28 -0.90 -23.31
C ARG A 107 -15.92 -1.02 -21.84
N TRP A 108 -16.62 -0.27 -20.99
CA TRP A 108 -16.46 -0.40 -19.55
C TRP A 108 -17.81 -0.33 -18.84
N GLN A 109 -17.86 -0.95 -17.67
CA GLN A 109 -19.01 -0.89 -16.78
C GLN A 109 -18.55 -0.97 -15.33
N VAL A 110 -19.29 -0.26 -14.47
CA VAL A 110 -19.21 -0.37 -13.01
C VAL A 110 -20.64 -0.53 -12.46
N PRO A 111 -20.85 -1.14 -11.29
CA PRO A 111 -22.18 -1.30 -10.70
C PRO A 111 -22.93 0.04 -10.54
N GLN A 112 -24.21 0.09 -10.90
CA GLN A 112 -25.04 1.31 -10.82
C GLN A 112 -26.14 1.20 -9.76
N GLY A 113 -26.55 2.33 -9.18
CA GLY A 113 -27.71 2.40 -8.29
C GLY A 113 -27.69 1.35 -7.17
N ASP A 114 -28.67 0.44 -7.24
CA ASP A 114 -28.86 -0.62 -6.28
C ASP A 114 -28.12 -1.93 -6.58
N ASP A 115 -27.41 -2.00 -7.71
CA ASP A 115 -26.72 -3.20 -8.20
C ASP A 115 -25.88 -3.88 -7.13
N ILE A 116 -25.81 -5.20 -7.25
CA ILE A 116 -25.05 -6.07 -6.36
C ILE A 116 -23.54 -5.88 -6.65
N TYR A 117 -22.70 -6.20 -5.66
CA TYR A 117 -21.24 -6.17 -5.80
C TYR A 117 -20.76 -7.27 -6.77
N GLY A 118 -19.74 -6.95 -7.59
CA GLY A 118 -19.09 -7.88 -8.50
C GLY A 118 -19.79 -8.07 -9.85
N LEU A 119 -19.17 -8.85 -10.73
CA LEU A 119 -19.72 -9.23 -12.04
C LEU A 119 -21.02 -10.01 -11.85
N THR A 120 -22.05 -9.73 -12.66
CA THR A 120 -23.33 -10.43 -12.60
C THR A 120 -23.59 -11.25 -13.87
N SER A 121 -24.46 -12.25 -13.75
CA SER A 121 -24.88 -13.08 -14.89
C SER A 121 -25.59 -12.27 -15.99
N GLU A 122 -26.32 -11.21 -15.61
CA GLU A 122 -27.00 -10.31 -16.54
C GLU A 122 -25.99 -9.55 -17.40
N VAL A 123 -24.91 -9.04 -16.80
CA VAL A 123 -23.83 -8.35 -17.52
C VAL A 123 -23.17 -9.29 -18.52
N VAL A 124 -22.86 -10.52 -18.10
CA VAL A 124 -22.26 -11.54 -18.99
C VAL A 124 -23.17 -11.84 -20.18
N ARG A 125 -24.48 -12.05 -19.96
CA ARG A 125 -25.43 -12.33 -21.03
C ARG A 125 -25.60 -11.15 -21.98
N ALA A 126 -25.73 -9.93 -21.45
CA ALA A 126 -25.84 -8.72 -22.25
C ALA A 126 -24.59 -8.50 -23.12
N PHE A 127 -23.40 -8.74 -22.58
CA PHE A 127 -22.17 -8.62 -23.35
C PHE A 127 -22.03 -9.70 -24.42
N ALA A 128 -22.50 -10.93 -24.14
CA ALA A 128 -22.57 -12.00 -25.13
C ALA A 128 -23.52 -11.67 -26.30
N GLU A 129 -24.68 -11.08 -25.99
CA GLU A 129 -25.64 -10.60 -27.01
C GLU A 129 -25.03 -9.51 -27.88
N ASP A 130 -24.18 -8.67 -27.30
CA ASP A 130 -23.40 -7.64 -28.01
C ASP A 130 -22.14 -8.18 -28.71
N GLN A 131 -22.01 -9.50 -28.88
CA GLN A 131 -20.89 -10.16 -29.55
C GLN A 131 -19.52 -9.83 -28.93
N GLY A 132 -19.49 -9.57 -27.62
CA GLY A 132 -18.25 -9.42 -26.86
C GLY A 132 -17.54 -10.77 -26.70
N THR A 133 -16.21 -10.75 -26.59
CA THR A 133 -15.39 -11.97 -26.58
C THR A 133 -14.41 -12.05 -25.40
N LEU A 134 -14.12 -10.92 -24.74
CA LEU A 134 -13.25 -10.87 -23.56
C LEU A 134 -13.81 -9.92 -22.49
N ILE A 135 -13.90 -10.39 -21.25
CA ILE A 135 -14.17 -9.57 -20.06
C ILE A 135 -12.91 -9.50 -19.21
N ILE A 136 -12.49 -8.29 -18.83
CA ILE A 136 -11.42 -8.07 -17.85
C ILE A 136 -12.05 -7.46 -16.60
N THR A 137 -12.09 -8.22 -15.51
CA THR A 137 -12.56 -7.68 -14.23
C THR A 137 -11.42 -6.99 -13.50
N VAL A 138 -11.70 -5.83 -12.90
CA VAL A 138 -10.72 -5.07 -12.12
C VAL A 138 -11.29 -4.76 -10.73
N ASP A 139 -10.50 -4.99 -9.69
CA ASP A 139 -10.92 -4.86 -8.29
C ASP A 139 -12.14 -5.72 -7.90
N CYS A 140 -12.42 -6.73 -8.71
CA CYS A 140 -13.47 -7.71 -8.49
C CYS A 140 -13.22 -8.95 -9.35
N GLY A 141 -14.04 -9.97 -9.14
CA GLY A 141 -14.06 -11.18 -9.96
C GLY A 141 -13.41 -12.39 -9.30
N ILE A 142 -12.53 -12.25 -8.30
CA ILE A 142 -11.89 -13.43 -7.66
C ILE A 142 -12.90 -14.34 -6.96
N THR A 143 -14.07 -13.81 -6.60
CA THR A 143 -15.18 -14.57 -6.00
C THR A 143 -16.31 -14.89 -6.99
N SER A 144 -16.26 -14.41 -8.23
CA SER A 144 -17.32 -14.55 -9.25
C SER A 144 -17.20 -15.86 -10.04
N VAL A 145 -17.13 -16.99 -9.32
CA VAL A 145 -16.86 -18.32 -9.92
C VAL A 145 -17.98 -18.72 -10.89
N GLU A 146 -19.22 -18.51 -10.49
CA GLU A 146 -20.41 -18.86 -11.27
C GLU A 146 -20.55 -17.98 -12.52
N GLU A 147 -20.35 -16.67 -12.40
CA GLU A 147 -20.45 -15.73 -13.51
C GLU A 147 -19.32 -15.92 -14.53
N ILE A 148 -18.09 -16.19 -14.07
CA ILE A 148 -16.97 -16.49 -14.96
C ILE A 148 -17.17 -17.85 -15.66
N SER A 149 -17.75 -18.82 -14.97
CA SER A 149 -18.15 -20.10 -15.59
C SER A 149 -19.21 -19.88 -16.67
N LEU A 150 -20.21 -19.02 -16.41
CA LEU A 150 -21.22 -18.65 -17.40
C LEU A 150 -20.59 -17.96 -18.62
N ALA A 151 -19.68 -17.00 -18.42
CA ALA A 151 -18.98 -16.31 -19.51
C ALA A 151 -18.31 -17.31 -20.45
N ARG A 152 -17.60 -18.29 -19.89
CA ARG A 152 -16.98 -19.37 -20.67
C ARG A 152 -18.00 -20.18 -21.49
N THR A 153 -19.19 -20.48 -20.94
CA THR A 153 -20.25 -21.17 -21.71
C THR A 153 -20.85 -20.31 -22.81
N CYS A 154 -20.76 -18.99 -22.70
CA CYS A 154 -21.15 -18.03 -23.72
C CYS A 154 -20.05 -17.78 -24.76
N GLY A 155 -18.89 -18.43 -24.66
CA GLY A 155 -17.74 -18.21 -25.55
C GLY A 155 -16.98 -16.92 -25.26
N ILE A 156 -17.11 -16.39 -24.04
CA ILE A 156 -16.40 -15.20 -23.57
C ILE A 156 -15.25 -15.64 -22.68
N ASP A 157 -14.03 -15.23 -23.04
CA ASP A 157 -12.87 -15.38 -22.17
C ASP A 157 -12.90 -14.35 -21.06
N THR A 158 -12.26 -14.66 -19.94
CA THR A 158 -12.17 -13.76 -18.79
C THR A 158 -10.75 -13.65 -18.28
N ILE A 159 -10.35 -12.44 -17.88
CA ILE A 159 -9.13 -12.16 -17.13
C ILE A 159 -9.56 -11.48 -15.82
N VAL A 160 -9.09 -11.97 -14.69
CA VAL A 160 -9.40 -11.40 -13.37
C VAL A 160 -8.17 -10.66 -12.86
N VAL A 161 -8.31 -9.35 -12.64
CA VAL A 161 -7.29 -8.51 -12.00
C VAL A 161 -7.85 -8.02 -10.67
N ASP A 162 -7.41 -8.63 -9.58
CA ASP A 162 -8.01 -8.44 -8.26
C ASP A 162 -6.93 -8.49 -7.18
N HIS A 163 -7.30 -8.13 -5.95
CA HIS A 163 -6.43 -8.21 -4.78
C HIS A 163 -7.17 -8.75 -3.54
N HIS A 164 -8.47 -9.04 -3.65
CA HIS A 164 -9.25 -9.66 -2.60
C HIS A 164 -8.81 -11.11 -2.32
N ASN A 165 -9.21 -11.64 -1.16
CA ASN A 165 -8.94 -13.04 -0.83
C ASN A 165 -9.79 -13.95 -1.74
N ALA A 166 -9.17 -14.98 -2.32
CA ALA A 166 -9.90 -15.99 -3.05
C ALA A 166 -10.83 -16.79 -2.13
N GLY A 167 -11.97 -17.21 -2.67
CA GLY A 167 -12.87 -18.15 -1.99
C GLY A 167 -12.31 -19.58 -2.00
N ALA A 168 -13.17 -20.56 -1.68
CA ALA A 168 -12.79 -21.98 -1.70
C ALA A 168 -12.38 -22.48 -3.10
N ARG A 169 -12.78 -21.79 -4.16
CA ARG A 169 -12.44 -22.07 -5.55
C ARG A 169 -11.98 -20.77 -6.22
N VAL A 170 -10.91 -20.85 -6.99
CA VAL A 170 -10.48 -19.78 -7.90
C VAL A 170 -11.34 -19.88 -9.17
N PRO A 171 -11.83 -18.75 -9.72
CA PRO A 171 -12.66 -18.76 -10.92
C PRO A 171 -11.90 -19.33 -12.13
N PRO A 172 -12.59 -20.03 -13.06
CA PRO A 172 -11.95 -20.66 -14.21
C PRO A 172 -11.68 -19.67 -15.36
N ALA A 173 -11.01 -18.55 -15.03
CA ALA A 173 -10.58 -17.53 -15.97
C ALA A 173 -9.39 -18.01 -16.82
N VAL A 174 -9.12 -17.32 -17.93
CA VAL A 174 -7.90 -17.54 -18.73
C VAL A 174 -6.66 -17.15 -17.94
N ALA A 175 -6.76 -16.08 -17.16
CA ALA A 175 -5.71 -15.61 -16.28
C ALA A 175 -6.29 -14.96 -15.02
N VAL A 176 -5.65 -15.20 -13.88
CA VAL A 176 -5.94 -14.55 -12.59
C VAL A 176 -4.69 -13.84 -12.09
N ILE A 177 -4.70 -12.51 -12.15
CA ILE A 177 -3.65 -11.65 -11.63
C ILE A 177 -4.08 -11.14 -10.25
N ASN A 178 -3.63 -11.82 -9.21
CA ASN A 178 -3.93 -11.44 -7.83
C ASN A 178 -2.74 -11.79 -6.92
N PRO A 179 -2.24 -10.84 -6.10
CA PRO A 179 -1.02 -11.05 -5.30
C PRO A 179 -1.22 -12.05 -4.15
N LYS A 180 -2.45 -12.47 -3.88
CA LYS A 180 -2.82 -13.46 -2.85
C LYS A 180 -3.12 -14.84 -3.43
N VAL A 181 -3.03 -15.01 -4.75
CA VAL A 181 -3.20 -16.30 -5.43
C VAL A 181 -1.82 -16.85 -5.79
N GLY A 182 -1.50 -18.04 -5.29
CA GLY A 182 -0.16 -18.62 -5.39
C GLY A 182 0.80 -18.08 -4.32
N GLU A 183 2.09 -18.39 -4.45
CA GLU A 183 3.16 -17.94 -3.53
C GLU A 183 4.27 -17.14 -4.24
N ASP A 184 4.16 -16.95 -5.56
CA ASP A 184 5.23 -16.41 -6.40
C ASP A 184 5.36 -14.88 -6.30
N TYR A 185 4.24 -14.16 -6.12
CA TYR A 185 4.30 -12.70 -5.96
C TYR A 185 4.76 -12.29 -4.55
N PRO A 186 5.89 -11.56 -4.39
CA PRO A 186 6.51 -11.40 -3.07
C PRO A 186 5.74 -10.51 -2.08
N PHE A 187 4.74 -9.76 -2.53
CA PHE A 187 4.01 -8.80 -1.70
C PHE A 187 2.50 -8.82 -1.92
N GLN A 188 1.78 -9.31 -0.91
CA GLN A 188 0.32 -9.49 -0.94
C GLN A 188 -0.49 -8.20 -0.69
N GLY A 189 0.17 -7.09 -0.38
CA GLY A 189 -0.46 -5.87 0.11
C GLY A 189 -0.81 -4.83 -0.95
N LEU A 190 -0.73 -5.17 -2.24
CA LEU A 190 -1.14 -4.28 -3.33
C LEU A 190 -2.66 -4.06 -3.34
N CYS A 191 -3.08 -2.86 -3.75
CA CYS A 191 -4.47 -2.58 -4.16
C CYS A 191 -4.67 -2.99 -5.63
N ALA A 192 -5.91 -3.18 -6.08
CA ALA A 192 -6.21 -3.60 -7.44
C ALA A 192 -5.66 -2.62 -8.49
N CYS A 193 -5.74 -1.31 -8.27
CA CYS A 193 -5.20 -0.32 -9.21
C CYS A 193 -3.69 -0.45 -9.38
N ALA A 194 -2.96 -0.85 -8.33
CA ALA A 194 -1.54 -1.15 -8.43
C ALA A 194 -1.30 -2.43 -9.24
N VAL A 195 -2.13 -3.47 -9.07
CA VAL A 195 -2.07 -4.71 -9.88
C VAL A 195 -2.37 -4.42 -11.37
N VAL A 196 -3.38 -3.59 -11.66
CA VAL A 196 -3.65 -3.11 -13.03
C VAL A 196 -2.46 -2.34 -13.59
N ALA A 197 -1.79 -1.51 -12.79
CA ALA A 197 -0.58 -0.80 -13.21
C ALA A 197 0.58 -1.77 -13.52
N LYS A 198 0.69 -2.90 -12.79
CA LYS A 198 1.64 -3.99 -13.10
C LYS A 198 1.29 -4.70 -14.40
N LEU A 199 0.01 -4.98 -14.66
CA LEU A 199 -0.43 -5.53 -15.95
C LEU A 199 -0.14 -4.56 -17.10
N ARG A 200 -0.41 -3.26 -16.93
CA ARG A 200 -0.03 -2.22 -17.89
C ARG A 200 1.47 -2.20 -18.16
N GLN A 201 2.29 -2.35 -17.12
CA GLN A 201 3.75 -2.47 -17.26
C GLN A 201 4.15 -3.72 -18.06
N ALA A 202 3.51 -4.87 -17.81
CA ALA A 202 3.74 -6.10 -18.54
C ALA A 202 3.33 -5.99 -20.03
N LEU A 203 2.20 -5.35 -20.32
CA LEU A 203 1.75 -5.05 -21.69
C LEU A 203 2.72 -4.08 -22.40
N ALA A 204 3.29 -3.11 -21.70
CA ALA A 204 4.32 -2.23 -22.26
C ALA A 204 5.60 -3.01 -22.60
N LEU A 205 6.04 -3.90 -21.70
CA LEU A 205 7.16 -4.82 -21.98
C LEU A 205 6.86 -5.74 -23.16
N GLY A 206 5.63 -6.26 -23.23
CA GLY A 206 5.12 -7.11 -24.30
C GLY A 206 5.20 -6.51 -25.71
N GLN A 207 5.27 -5.18 -25.80
CA GLN A 207 5.45 -4.45 -27.07
C GLN A 207 6.92 -4.25 -27.46
N THR A 208 7.85 -4.70 -26.63
CA THR A 208 9.29 -4.58 -26.88
C THR A 208 9.88 -5.91 -27.35
N GLU A 209 11.06 -5.86 -27.96
CA GLU A 209 11.82 -7.05 -28.34
C GLU A 209 12.36 -7.86 -27.15
N LEU A 210 12.21 -7.39 -25.90
CA LEU A 210 12.59 -8.15 -24.71
C LEU A 210 11.60 -9.26 -24.37
N TYR A 211 10.34 -9.09 -24.76
CA TYR A 211 9.28 -10.04 -24.43
C TYR A 211 9.41 -11.33 -25.23
N GLY A 212 9.26 -12.47 -24.56
CA GLY A 212 9.34 -13.80 -25.18
C GLY A 212 10.73 -14.21 -25.67
N GLN A 213 11.77 -13.40 -25.43
CA GLN A 213 13.15 -13.77 -25.75
C GLN A 213 13.80 -14.49 -24.55
N PRO A 214 14.12 -15.80 -24.66
CA PRO A 214 14.84 -16.50 -23.61
C PRO A 214 16.30 -16.01 -23.60
N VAL A 215 16.68 -15.30 -22.55
CA VAL A 215 18.03 -14.78 -22.34
C VAL A 215 18.71 -15.59 -21.24
N THR A 216 20.04 -15.73 -21.31
CA THR A 216 20.84 -16.23 -20.19
C THR A 216 21.98 -15.27 -19.95
N LEU A 217 22.08 -14.74 -18.74
CA LEU A 217 23.27 -14.03 -18.28
C LEU A 217 24.35 -15.05 -17.94
N VAL A 218 25.56 -14.84 -18.44
CA VAL A 218 26.69 -15.75 -18.25
C VAL A 218 27.86 -15.00 -17.62
N GLN A 219 28.38 -15.52 -16.51
CA GLN A 219 29.56 -15.01 -15.84
C GLN A 219 30.50 -16.14 -15.47
N ALA A 220 31.72 -16.11 -16.00
CA ALA A 220 32.78 -17.05 -15.67
C ALA A 220 33.89 -16.37 -14.85
N ARG A 221 34.39 -17.08 -13.84
CA ARG A 221 35.43 -16.62 -12.92
C ARG A 221 36.53 -17.66 -12.79
N PHE A 222 37.78 -17.22 -12.95
CA PHE A 222 38.94 -18.09 -12.73
C PHE A 222 39.21 -18.23 -11.22
N LEU A 223 39.17 -19.46 -10.69
CA LEU A 223 39.42 -19.75 -9.27
C LEU A 223 40.89 -20.10 -8.98
N GLY A 224 41.71 -20.26 -10.01
CA GLY A 224 43.12 -20.62 -9.90
C GLY A 224 43.49 -21.88 -10.69
N ALA A 225 44.78 -22.08 -10.92
CA ALA A 225 45.27 -23.16 -11.79
C ALA A 225 44.91 -24.58 -11.31
N GLN A 226 44.64 -24.77 -10.01
CA GLN A 226 44.21 -26.05 -9.44
C GLN A 226 42.70 -26.15 -9.20
N ALA A 227 42.03 -25.02 -8.98
CA ALA A 227 40.58 -24.97 -8.69
C ALA A 227 39.73 -24.87 -9.97
N GLY A 228 40.30 -24.35 -11.07
CA GLY A 228 39.65 -24.28 -12.38
C GLY A 228 38.83 -23.00 -12.58
N VAL A 229 37.71 -23.13 -13.28
CA VAL A 229 36.82 -22.02 -13.66
C VAL A 229 35.42 -22.27 -13.11
N GLU A 230 34.90 -21.31 -12.37
CA GLU A 230 33.49 -21.26 -12.00
C GLU A 230 32.70 -20.60 -13.11
N VAL A 231 31.57 -21.18 -13.49
CA VAL A 231 30.61 -20.59 -14.43
C VAL A 231 29.27 -20.47 -13.71
N GLU A 232 28.80 -19.24 -13.57
CA GLU A 232 27.48 -18.89 -13.07
C GLU A 232 26.60 -18.44 -14.24
N VAL A 233 25.35 -18.89 -14.25
CA VAL A 233 24.34 -18.56 -15.27
C VAL A 233 23.03 -18.18 -14.60
N ALA A 234 22.35 -17.19 -15.16
CA ALA A 234 21.00 -16.80 -14.76
C ALA A 234 20.10 -16.77 -16.00
N ALA A 235 19.12 -17.68 -16.06
CA ALA A 235 18.12 -17.71 -17.12
C ALA A 235 17.11 -16.60 -16.88
N LEU A 236 16.91 -15.76 -17.88
CA LEU A 236 15.86 -14.76 -17.89
C LEU A 236 14.72 -15.16 -18.82
N GLU A 237 13.50 -15.18 -18.29
CA GLU A 237 12.25 -15.29 -19.06
C GLU A 237 11.53 -13.95 -19.02
N HIS A 238 11.09 -13.44 -20.18
CA HIS A 238 10.51 -12.10 -20.32
C HIS A 238 11.38 -10.97 -19.73
N GLY A 239 12.69 -11.18 -19.60
CA GLY A 239 13.62 -10.21 -18.98
C GLY A 239 13.85 -10.37 -17.48
N PHE A 240 13.34 -11.45 -16.87
CA PHE A 240 13.36 -11.68 -15.43
C PHE A 240 13.96 -13.02 -15.04
N GLU A 241 14.68 -13.05 -13.93
CA GLU A 241 15.42 -14.24 -13.50
C GLU A 241 14.45 -15.34 -13.07
N ALA A 242 14.32 -16.37 -13.91
CA ALA A 242 13.47 -17.52 -13.68
C ALA A 242 14.23 -18.66 -12.97
N ASP A 243 15.53 -18.79 -13.24
CA ASP A 243 16.37 -19.83 -12.66
C ASP A 243 17.85 -19.41 -12.69
N ARG A 244 18.66 -19.96 -11.78
CA ARG A 244 20.10 -19.73 -11.75
C ARG A 244 20.86 -21.00 -11.38
N ALA A 245 22.05 -21.14 -11.95
CA ALA A 245 22.92 -22.26 -11.65
C ALA A 245 24.39 -21.83 -11.64
N SER A 246 25.21 -22.57 -10.90
CA SER A 246 26.66 -22.41 -10.91
C SER A 246 27.35 -23.77 -10.93
N ALA A 247 28.44 -23.89 -11.69
CA ALA A 247 29.27 -25.08 -11.68
C ALA A 247 30.76 -24.71 -11.72
N VAL A 248 31.58 -25.47 -10.99
CA VAL A 248 33.04 -25.32 -10.99
C VAL A 248 33.65 -26.40 -11.87
N PHE A 249 34.28 -25.98 -12.97
CA PHE A 249 34.92 -26.85 -13.93
C PHE A 249 36.41 -27.00 -13.63
N PRO A 250 36.93 -28.24 -13.52
CA PRO A 250 38.35 -28.46 -13.28
C PRO A 250 39.20 -28.02 -14.48
N PRO A 251 40.54 -27.84 -14.30
CA PRO A 251 41.45 -27.56 -15.40
C PRO A 251 41.35 -28.63 -16.50
N GLY A 252 41.07 -28.21 -17.75
CA GLY A 252 40.85 -29.11 -18.89
C GLY A 252 39.37 -29.45 -19.18
N GLY A 253 38.45 -28.96 -18.35
CA GLY A 253 37.00 -29.04 -18.54
C GLY A 253 36.36 -30.37 -18.14
N SER A 254 35.02 -30.43 -18.16
CA SER A 254 34.25 -31.63 -17.83
C SER A 254 32.92 -31.69 -18.58
N ARG A 255 32.74 -32.74 -19.41
CA ARG A 255 31.49 -32.96 -20.16
C ARG A 255 30.30 -33.32 -19.25
N THR A 256 30.54 -33.98 -18.12
CA THR A 256 29.47 -34.37 -17.19
C THR A 256 28.88 -33.14 -16.49
N LEU A 257 29.72 -32.15 -16.14
CA LEU A 257 29.29 -30.88 -15.56
C LEU A 257 28.65 -29.95 -16.60
N MET A 258 28.92 -30.15 -17.89
CA MET A 258 28.24 -29.40 -18.96
C MET A 258 26.74 -29.70 -19.00
N GLY A 259 26.33 -30.95 -18.74
CA GLY A 259 24.92 -31.33 -18.71
C GLY A 259 24.09 -30.58 -17.66
N SER A 260 24.69 -30.13 -16.56
CA SER A 260 23.97 -29.33 -15.55
C SER A 260 23.69 -27.90 -16.00
N LEU A 261 24.45 -27.37 -16.97
CA LEU A 261 24.27 -26.02 -17.51
C LEU A 261 23.62 -26.01 -18.90
N GLU A 262 23.45 -27.17 -19.54
CA GLU A 262 22.98 -27.28 -20.93
C GLU A 262 21.65 -26.54 -21.18
N ARG A 263 20.67 -26.67 -20.26
CA ARG A 263 19.38 -25.99 -20.35
C ARG A 263 19.46 -24.46 -20.32
N PHE A 264 20.55 -23.90 -19.79
CA PHE A 264 20.80 -22.46 -19.73
C PHE A 264 21.56 -21.96 -20.96
N LEU A 265 22.25 -22.83 -21.69
CA LEU A 265 23.16 -22.43 -22.77
C LEU A 265 22.59 -22.71 -24.17
N VAL A 266 21.68 -23.67 -24.31
CA VAL A 266 21.14 -24.10 -25.61
C VAL A 266 19.80 -23.44 -25.89
N GLY A 267 19.65 -22.85 -27.08
CA GLY A 267 18.39 -22.25 -27.54
C GLY A 267 18.07 -20.88 -26.91
N ARG A 268 19.05 -20.23 -26.28
CA ARG A 268 18.91 -18.96 -25.56
C ARG A 268 19.92 -17.93 -26.04
N SER A 269 19.58 -16.66 -25.94
CA SER A 269 20.51 -15.55 -26.19
C SER A 269 21.44 -15.38 -25.00
N LEU A 270 22.72 -15.65 -25.19
CA LEU A 270 23.71 -15.58 -24.11
C LEU A 270 24.30 -14.17 -24.01
N VAL A 271 24.08 -13.52 -22.87
CA VAL A 271 24.52 -12.15 -22.59
C VAL A 271 25.57 -12.18 -21.50
N CYS A 272 26.63 -11.39 -21.64
CA CYS A 272 27.68 -11.29 -20.63
C CYS A 272 28.26 -9.87 -20.59
N PHE A 273 29.22 -9.64 -19.71
CA PHE A 273 30.02 -8.43 -19.69
C PHE A 273 31.49 -8.77 -19.97
N ASP A 274 32.12 -8.06 -20.92
CA ASP A 274 33.48 -8.35 -21.42
C ASP A 274 33.56 -9.71 -22.14
N ALA A 275 32.86 -9.79 -23.28
CA ALA A 275 32.73 -11.03 -24.05
C ALA A 275 34.07 -11.68 -24.43
N PRO A 276 35.14 -10.96 -24.82
CA PRO A 276 36.43 -11.57 -25.12
C PRO A 276 37.00 -12.37 -23.93
N ARG A 277 36.92 -11.81 -22.72
CA ARG A 277 37.38 -12.48 -21.50
C ARG A 277 36.48 -13.67 -21.15
N GLN A 278 35.17 -13.50 -21.24
CA GLN A 278 34.20 -14.57 -20.94
C GLN A 278 34.36 -15.75 -21.90
N GLN A 279 34.55 -15.51 -23.19
CA GLN A 279 34.82 -16.57 -24.18
C GLN A 279 36.08 -17.36 -23.84
N GLN A 280 37.15 -16.70 -23.39
CA GLN A 280 38.38 -17.39 -23.00
C GLN A 280 38.16 -18.33 -21.81
N LEU A 281 37.45 -17.87 -20.79
CA LEU A 281 37.18 -18.65 -19.57
C LEU A 281 36.20 -19.80 -19.86
N LEU A 282 35.15 -19.56 -20.66
CA LEU A 282 34.22 -20.60 -21.07
C LEU A 282 34.90 -21.68 -21.91
N LYS A 283 35.83 -21.33 -22.81
CA LYS A 283 36.64 -22.32 -23.54
C LYS A 283 37.50 -23.18 -22.62
N GLN A 284 38.01 -22.62 -21.53
CA GLN A 284 38.75 -23.39 -20.51
C GLN A 284 37.83 -24.32 -19.71
N ALA A 285 36.62 -23.86 -19.38
CA ALA A 285 35.64 -24.63 -18.61
C ALA A 285 34.98 -25.76 -19.41
N LEU A 286 34.57 -25.47 -20.65
CA LEU A 286 33.73 -26.35 -21.49
C LEU A 286 34.53 -27.10 -22.56
N GLY A 287 35.79 -26.70 -22.81
CA GLY A 287 36.67 -27.28 -23.82
C GLY A 287 36.49 -26.66 -25.22
N GLY A 288 37.47 -26.87 -26.09
CA GLY A 288 37.55 -26.22 -27.41
C GLY A 288 36.58 -26.73 -28.50
N GLY A 289 35.65 -27.63 -28.17
CA GLY A 289 34.66 -28.16 -29.10
C GLY A 289 33.28 -27.50 -29.03
N VAL A 290 33.13 -26.46 -28.19
CA VAL A 290 31.86 -25.75 -27.97
C VAL A 290 32.01 -24.32 -28.47
N ASP A 291 31.28 -23.98 -29.54
CA ASP A 291 31.17 -22.61 -30.02
C ASP A 291 30.02 -21.89 -29.30
N ILE A 292 30.36 -20.85 -28.55
CA ILE A 292 29.42 -20.05 -27.76
C ILE A 292 29.43 -18.63 -28.31
N TYR A 293 28.30 -18.20 -28.84
CA TYR A 293 28.10 -16.82 -29.24
C TYR A 293 27.61 -16.02 -28.03
N LEU A 294 28.36 -14.98 -27.65
CA LEU A 294 28.04 -14.10 -26.53
C LEU A 294 27.73 -12.69 -27.03
N LEU A 295 26.62 -12.14 -26.54
CA LEU A 295 26.27 -10.73 -26.67
C LEU A 295 26.94 -9.95 -25.54
N ASP A 296 27.74 -8.93 -25.89
CA ASP A 296 28.48 -8.13 -24.91
C ASP A 296 27.68 -6.90 -24.47
N LEU A 297 27.30 -6.88 -23.20
CA LEU A 297 26.60 -5.75 -22.58
C LEU A 297 27.51 -4.53 -22.36
N ALA A 298 28.85 -4.71 -22.38
CA ALA A 298 29.81 -3.64 -22.12
C ALA A 298 29.76 -2.51 -23.15
N GLU A 299 29.49 -2.81 -24.42
CA GLU A 299 29.37 -1.80 -25.47
C GLU A 299 28.13 -0.92 -25.25
N GLN A 300 26.98 -1.55 -25.02
CA GLN A 300 25.73 -0.84 -24.72
C GLN A 300 25.84 -0.02 -23.43
N THR A 301 26.49 -0.58 -22.41
CA THR A 301 26.74 0.11 -21.13
C THR A 301 27.56 1.37 -21.33
N ARG A 302 28.63 1.31 -22.16
CA ARG A 302 29.47 2.47 -22.46
C ARG A 302 28.70 3.58 -23.18
N GLN A 303 27.80 3.21 -24.08
CA GLN A 303 26.97 4.16 -24.84
C GLN A 303 25.92 4.85 -23.94
N LEU A 304 25.21 4.07 -23.13
CA LEU A 304 24.10 4.56 -22.29
C LEU A 304 24.58 5.20 -20.98
N PHE A 305 25.68 4.71 -20.42
CA PHE A 305 26.23 5.13 -19.14
C PHE A 305 27.73 5.45 -19.24
N PRO A 306 28.13 6.58 -19.85
CA PRO A 306 29.54 6.92 -20.05
C PRO A 306 30.38 6.96 -18.77
N ALA A 307 29.77 7.27 -17.62
CA ALA A 307 30.42 7.29 -16.31
C ALA A 307 30.88 5.89 -15.82
N LEU A 308 30.36 4.81 -16.41
CA LEU A 308 30.73 3.43 -16.12
C LEU A 308 31.75 2.88 -17.14
N ALA A 309 32.14 3.66 -18.15
CA ALA A 309 33.06 3.23 -19.18
C ALA A 309 34.41 2.79 -18.59
N GLY A 310 34.85 1.58 -18.95
CA GLY A 310 36.16 1.04 -18.56
C GLY A 310 36.22 0.45 -17.15
N LYS A 311 35.13 0.50 -16.37
CA LYS A 311 35.03 -0.20 -15.09
C LYS A 311 34.72 -1.68 -15.29
N THR A 312 35.24 -2.51 -14.40
CA THR A 312 34.84 -3.92 -14.22
C THR A 312 33.49 -4.01 -13.49
N LEU A 313 32.82 -5.16 -13.53
CA LEU A 313 31.57 -5.37 -12.79
C LEU A 313 31.76 -5.09 -11.29
N LEU A 314 32.84 -5.57 -10.68
CA LEU A 314 33.13 -5.32 -9.26
C LEU A 314 33.31 -3.82 -8.97
N GLU A 315 34.08 -3.09 -9.77
CA GLU A 315 34.25 -1.62 -9.62
C GLU A 315 32.94 -0.84 -9.86
N MET A 316 32.02 -1.38 -10.67
CA MET A 316 30.68 -0.82 -10.81
C MET A 316 29.82 -1.12 -9.59
N GLY A 317 29.98 -2.30 -8.98
CA GLY A 317 29.35 -2.66 -7.72
C GLY A 317 29.81 -1.76 -6.58
N GLU A 318 31.11 -1.52 -6.47
CA GLU A 318 31.73 -0.65 -5.47
C GLU A 318 31.16 0.79 -5.52
N GLY A 319 30.47 1.18 -4.45
CA GLY A 319 29.82 2.50 -4.35
C GLY A 319 28.48 2.63 -5.07
N SER A 320 27.96 1.56 -5.68
CA SER A 320 26.59 1.55 -6.22
C SER A 320 25.54 1.41 -5.12
N ARG A 321 24.30 1.79 -5.44
CA ARG A 321 23.15 1.50 -4.57
C ARG A 321 22.96 -0.01 -4.36
N LEU A 322 23.35 -0.83 -5.33
CA LEU A 322 23.29 -2.29 -5.18
C LEU A 322 24.20 -2.76 -4.04
N ALA A 323 25.45 -2.31 -3.99
CA ALA A 323 26.37 -2.65 -2.90
C ALA A 323 25.92 -2.10 -1.53
N ARG A 324 25.15 -1.00 -1.51
CA ARG A 324 24.60 -0.42 -0.28
C ARG A 324 23.61 -1.36 0.42
N TYR A 325 22.82 -2.09 -0.36
CA TYR A 325 21.77 -3.01 0.12
C TYR A 325 22.09 -4.49 -0.14
N ALA A 326 23.22 -4.79 -0.77
CA ALA A 326 23.62 -6.16 -0.97
C ALA A 326 23.98 -6.82 0.37
N ARG A 327 23.74 -8.12 0.45
CA ARG A 327 24.38 -8.96 1.47
C ARG A 327 25.89 -8.91 1.25
N GLU A 328 26.68 -9.21 2.29
CA GLU A 328 28.16 -9.03 2.31
C GLU A 328 28.93 -9.62 1.10
N ASP A 329 28.29 -10.49 0.30
CA ASP A 329 28.81 -11.11 -0.92
C ASP A 329 27.98 -10.80 -2.19
N ALA A 330 27.82 -9.54 -2.60
CA ALA A 330 27.22 -9.22 -3.90
C ALA A 330 28.03 -9.90 -5.02
N ARG A 331 27.45 -10.89 -5.72
CA ARG A 331 28.18 -11.61 -6.77
C ARG A 331 28.24 -10.73 -8.03
N GLU A 332 29.26 -10.96 -8.87
CA GLU A 332 29.34 -10.32 -10.19
C GLU A 332 28.06 -10.58 -11.02
N MET A 333 27.41 -11.74 -10.84
CA MET A 333 26.13 -12.05 -11.48
C MET A 333 25.00 -11.10 -11.06
N ASP A 334 24.91 -10.73 -9.78
CA ASP A 334 23.86 -9.83 -9.31
C ASP A 334 24.07 -8.40 -9.86
N ILE A 335 25.34 -7.99 -10.01
CA ILE A 335 25.71 -6.73 -10.66
C ILE A 335 25.38 -6.78 -12.16
N LEU A 336 25.69 -7.90 -12.83
CA LEU A 336 25.38 -8.10 -14.24
C LEU A 336 23.87 -8.04 -14.50
N LEU A 337 23.06 -8.68 -13.65
CA LEU A 337 21.61 -8.62 -13.72
C LEU A 337 21.09 -7.19 -13.52
N ALA A 338 21.58 -6.48 -12.50
CA ALA A 338 21.20 -5.10 -12.26
C ALA A 338 21.56 -4.18 -13.44
N LEU A 339 22.73 -4.40 -14.04
CA LEU A 339 23.18 -3.67 -15.22
C LEU A 339 22.32 -3.99 -16.45
N TYR A 340 22.00 -5.27 -16.67
CA TYR A 340 21.09 -5.70 -17.75
C TYR A 340 19.73 -5.00 -17.62
N ARG A 341 19.15 -4.99 -16.41
CA ARG A 341 17.89 -4.29 -16.13
C ARG A 341 18.00 -2.77 -16.34
N ALA A 342 19.12 -2.16 -15.96
CA ALA A 342 19.36 -0.74 -16.17
C ALA A 342 19.48 -0.39 -17.67
N VAL A 343 20.19 -1.20 -18.45
CA VAL A 343 20.29 -1.06 -19.90
C VAL A 343 18.92 -1.26 -20.57
N ALA A 344 18.18 -2.29 -20.18
CA ALA A 344 16.82 -2.54 -20.66
C ALA A 344 15.89 -1.35 -20.38
N ALA A 345 15.89 -0.83 -19.15
CA ALA A 345 15.09 0.33 -18.76
C ALA A 345 15.48 1.60 -19.53
N ALA A 346 16.77 1.81 -19.82
CA ALA A 346 17.25 2.95 -20.59
C ALA A 346 16.90 2.83 -22.09
N ARG A 347 16.88 1.61 -22.63
CA ARG A 347 16.55 1.35 -24.04
C ARG A 347 15.05 1.40 -24.32
N PHE A 348 14.24 0.96 -23.36
CA PHE A 348 12.79 0.89 -23.48
C PHE A 348 12.12 1.72 -22.35
N PRO A 349 12.23 3.06 -22.41
CA PRO A 349 11.67 3.93 -21.38
C PRO A 349 10.15 3.77 -21.26
N VAL A 350 9.47 3.34 -22.33
CA VAL A 350 8.03 3.05 -22.37
C VAL A 350 7.55 2.15 -21.23
N ILE A 351 8.36 1.18 -20.77
CA ILE A 351 8.01 0.27 -19.67
C ILE A 351 7.92 1.03 -18.34
N ARG A 352 8.83 1.98 -18.12
CA ARG A 352 8.84 2.84 -16.93
C ARG A 352 7.75 3.91 -17.04
N GLU A 353 7.67 4.57 -18.19
CA GLU A 353 6.69 5.63 -18.47
C GLU A 353 5.25 5.10 -18.37
N SER A 354 5.00 3.85 -18.81
CA SER A 354 3.68 3.23 -18.68
C SER A 354 3.25 3.12 -17.23
N LEU A 355 4.16 2.81 -16.31
CA LEU A 355 3.88 2.78 -14.88
C LEU A 355 3.75 4.20 -14.30
N GLU A 356 4.75 5.07 -14.53
CA GLU A 356 4.79 6.43 -13.98
C GLU A 356 3.58 7.28 -14.38
N SER A 357 3.05 7.07 -15.58
CA SER A 357 1.89 7.81 -16.08
C SER A 357 0.61 7.61 -15.27
N VAL A 358 0.51 6.56 -14.44
CA VAL A 358 -0.71 6.21 -13.68
C VAL A 358 -0.53 6.24 -12.16
N LEU A 359 0.66 6.59 -11.66
CA LEU A 359 0.96 6.48 -10.22
C LEU A 359 0.12 7.42 -9.34
N ASP A 360 -0.42 8.50 -9.88
CA ASP A 360 -1.33 9.38 -9.14
C ASP A 360 -2.64 8.67 -8.77
N LEU A 361 -3.20 7.89 -9.68
CA LEU A 361 -4.34 7.01 -9.37
C LEU A 361 -3.96 5.86 -8.44
N VAL A 362 -2.79 5.23 -8.66
CA VAL A 362 -2.31 4.18 -7.75
C VAL A 362 -2.20 4.72 -6.32
N ALA A 363 -1.62 5.91 -6.13
CA ALA A 363 -1.53 6.51 -4.80
C ALA A 363 -2.90 6.79 -4.17
N VAL A 364 -3.84 7.32 -4.95
CA VAL A 364 -5.22 7.58 -4.49
C VAL A 364 -5.92 6.29 -4.09
N ALA A 365 -5.80 5.25 -4.90
CA ALA A 365 -6.39 3.93 -4.67
C ALA A 365 -5.80 3.23 -3.45
N THR A 366 -4.47 3.09 -3.40
CA THR A 366 -3.76 2.39 -2.31
C THR A 366 -4.06 3.02 -0.94
N LEU A 367 -4.16 4.36 -0.86
CA LEU A 367 -4.51 5.06 0.38
C LEU A 367 -6.02 5.05 0.67
N ALA A 368 -6.88 5.01 -0.34
CA ALA A 368 -8.33 4.90 -0.16
C ALA A 368 -8.74 3.54 0.41
N ASP A 369 -8.06 2.48 -0.06
CA ASP A 369 -8.30 1.11 0.36
C ASP A 369 -7.48 0.68 1.59
N MET A 370 -6.77 1.64 2.21
CA MET A 370 -6.02 1.43 3.46
C MET A 370 -4.98 0.29 3.36
N MET A 371 -4.37 0.12 2.18
CA MET A 371 -3.31 -0.86 2.01
C MET A 371 -2.10 -0.57 2.91
N PRO A 372 -1.34 -1.60 3.32
CA PRO A 372 -0.19 -1.41 4.19
C PRO A 372 0.91 -0.60 3.48
N MET A 373 1.33 0.51 4.09
CA MET A 373 2.39 1.44 3.65
C MET A 373 3.79 0.90 3.97
N VAL A 374 4.04 -0.31 3.50
CA VAL A 374 5.31 -1.06 3.58
C VAL A 374 5.65 -1.62 2.19
N ASN A 375 6.88 -2.08 2.00
CA ASN A 375 7.32 -2.66 0.72
C ASN A 375 6.99 -1.71 -0.46
N GLU A 376 6.62 -2.23 -1.63
CA GLU A 376 6.49 -1.49 -2.88
C GLU A 376 5.34 -0.49 -2.92
N ASN A 377 4.34 -0.60 -2.02
CA ASN A 377 3.34 0.45 -1.85
C ASN A 377 3.98 1.80 -1.49
N ARG A 378 5.08 1.80 -0.72
CA ARG A 378 5.75 3.05 -0.31
C ARG A 378 6.29 3.85 -1.50
N PRO A 379 7.21 3.31 -2.33
CA PRO A 379 7.70 4.03 -3.49
C PRO A 379 6.59 4.32 -4.51
N LEU A 380 5.61 3.43 -4.71
CA LEU A 380 4.47 3.68 -5.60
C LEU A 380 3.65 4.90 -5.15
N VAL A 381 3.25 4.94 -3.88
CA VAL A 381 2.46 6.04 -3.32
C VAL A 381 3.29 7.33 -3.24
N ARG A 382 4.59 7.25 -2.92
CA ARG A 382 5.49 8.41 -2.91
C ARG A 382 5.60 9.05 -4.29
N ALA A 383 5.90 8.27 -5.32
CA ALA A 383 5.98 8.75 -6.70
C ALA A 383 4.61 9.25 -7.20
N GLY A 384 3.52 8.59 -6.79
CA GLY A 384 2.16 9.05 -7.10
C GLY A 384 1.78 10.37 -6.44
N LEU A 385 2.17 10.59 -5.18
CA LEU A 385 2.04 11.88 -4.50
C LEU A 385 2.87 12.97 -5.20
N GLU A 386 4.09 12.65 -5.62
CA GLU A 386 4.93 13.58 -6.39
C GLU A 386 4.25 13.97 -7.71
N LYS A 387 3.75 12.99 -8.46
CA LYS A 387 2.97 13.23 -9.67
C LYS A 387 1.74 14.08 -9.40
N LEU A 388 0.96 13.76 -8.38
CA LEU A 388 -0.25 14.50 -8.00
C LEU A 388 0.04 15.97 -7.66
N ASN A 389 1.22 16.26 -7.09
CA ASN A 389 1.64 17.61 -6.73
C ASN A 389 2.21 18.41 -7.91
N ASN A 390 2.92 17.75 -8.83
CA ASN A 390 3.63 18.43 -9.92
C ASN A 390 2.83 18.44 -11.24
N HIS A 391 2.35 17.27 -11.65
CA HIS A 391 1.67 17.03 -12.92
C HIS A 391 0.51 16.04 -12.73
N PRO A 392 -0.52 16.41 -11.94
CA PRO A 392 -1.67 15.56 -11.74
C PRO A 392 -2.38 15.32 -13.07
N ARG A 393 -2.89 14.10 -13.28
CA ARG A 393 -3.81 13.85 -14.39
C ARG A 393 -4.99 14.81 -14.33
N GLU A 394 -5.55 15.09 -15.50
CA GLU A 394 -6.48 16.20 -15.66
C GLU A 394 -7.76 16.02 -14.83
N GLY A 395 -8.29 14.78 -14.73
CA GLY A 395 -9.44 14.45 -13.89
C GLY A 395 -9.20 14.74 -12.40
N LEU A 396 -8.03 14.38 -11.87
CA LEU A 396 -7.66 14.71 -10.49
C LEU A 396 -7.38 16.19 -10.32
N ALA A 397 -6.79 16.85 -11.32
CA ALA A 397 -6.55 18.29 -11.29
C ALA A 397 -7.86 19.09 -11.17
N ALA A 398 -8.88 18.71 -11.94
CA ALA A 398 -10.23 19.28 -11.84
C ALA A 398 -10.82 19.10 -10.44
N LEU A 399 -10.71 17.88 -9.89
CA LEU A 399 -11.17 17.61 -8.53
C LEU A 399 -10.41 18.42 -7.47
N LEU A 400 -9.08 18.55 -7.59
CA LEU A 400 -8.27 19.35 -6.67
C LEU A 400 -8.64 20.84 -6.72
N ARG A 401 -9.01 21.38 -7.89
CA ARG A 401 -9.52 22.75 -8.01
C ARG A 401 -10.87 22.89 -7.32
N GLU A 402 -11.81 22.00 -7.58
CA GLU A 402 -13.14 21.98 -6.95
C GLU A 402 -13.04 21.91 -5.41
N LEU A 403 -12.09 21.11 -4.89
CA LEU A 403 -11.85 20.98 -3.46
C LEU A 403 -11.02 22.13 -2.85
N SER A 404 -10.61 23.11 -3.65
CA SER A 404 -9.68 24.18 -3.24
C SER A 404 -8.37 23.64 -2.65
N LEU A 405 -7.85 22.55 -3.20
CA LEU A 405 -6.63 21.89 -2.77
C LEU A 405 -5.43 22.16 -3.68
N ALA A 406 -5.66 22.69 -4.88
CA ALA A 406 -4.61 22.88 -5.90
C ALA A 406 -3.49 23.88 -5.53
N HIS A 407 -3.65 24.67 -4.47
CA HIS A 407 -2.70 25.72 -4.07
C HIS A 407 -1.71 25.29 -2.98
N ARG A 408 -1.71 24.01 -2.59
CA ARG A 408 -0.86 23.49 -1.51
C ARG A 408 -0.31 22.11 -1.84
N LYS A 409 0.71 21.69 -1.08
CA LYS A 409 1.27 20.34 -1.20
C LYS A 409 0.30 19.32 -0.63
N ILE A 410 -0.12 18.37 -1.46
CA ILE A 410 -0.94 17.21 -1.12
C ILE A 410 -0.06 16.15 -0.45
N VAL A 411 -0.49 15.67 0.71
CA VAL A 411 0.15 14.56 1.45
C VAL A 411 -0.82 13.37 1.58
N SER A 412 -0.35 12.23 2.10
CA SER A 412 -1.16 11.01 2.21
C SER A 412 -2.48 11.25 2.98
N ARG A 413 -2.42 12.08 4.03
CA ARG A 413 -3.59 12.50 4.81
C ARG A 413 -4.64 13.22 3.95
N ASP A 414 -4.24 14.07 3.01
CA ASP A 414 -5.20 14.78 2.16
C ASP A 414 -5.93 13.81 1.23
N ILE A 415 -5.24 12.79 0.74
CA ILE A 415 -5.87 11.72 -0.03
C ILE A 415 -6.91 11.00 0.83
N SER A 416 -6.51 10.45 1.98
CA SER A 416 -7.41 9.64 2.82
C SER A 416 -8.61 10.41 3.37
N TRP A 417 -8.47 11.72 3.65
CA TRP A 417 -9.49 12.50 4.35
C TRP A 417 -10.24 13.52 3.49
N ALA A 418 -9.67 13.98 2.38
CA ALA A 418 -10.28 15.01 1.54
C ALA A 418 -10.61 14.52 0.12
N ILE A 419 -9.72 13.75 -0.53
CA ILE A 419 -9.87 13.36 -1.95
C ILE A 419 -10.63 12.04 -2.07
N ALA A 420 -10.12 10.96 -1.47
CA ALA A 420 -10.73 9.63 -1.56
C ALA A 420 -12.20 9.61 -1.07
N PRO A 421 -12.60 10.29 0.03
CA PRO A 421 -14.01 10.33 0.44
C PRO A 421 -14.94 11.03 -0.56
N VAL A 422 -14.41 11.92 -1.41
CA VAL A 422 -15.20 12.61 -2.44
C VAL A 422 -15.45 11.66 -3.61
N ILE A 423 -14.42 11.01 -4.12
CA ILE A 423 -14.54 10.01 -5.19
C ILE A 423 -15.44 8.86 -4.72
N ASN A 424 -15.17 8.28 -3.54
CA ASN A 424 -16.01 7.21 -2.96
C ASN A 424 -17.48 7.60 -2.73
N ALA A 425 -17.81 8.89 -2.74
CA ALA A 425 -19.20 9.30 -2.60
C ALA A 425 -20.04 8.94 -3.84
N SER A 426 -19.44 8.87 -5.03
CA SER A 426 -20.15 8.47 -6.25
C SER A 426 -20.69 7.04 -6.13
N GLY A 427 -19.85 6.08 -5.76
CA GLY A 427 -20.26 4.69 -5.49
C GLY A 427 -21.28 4.56 -4.37
N ARG A 428 -21.08 5.26 -3.24
CA ARG A 428 -22.02 5.22 -2.10
C ARG A 428 -23.37 5.83 -2.42
N MET A 429 -23.43 6.78 -3.35
CA MET A 429 -24.66 7.42 -3.82
C MET A 429 -25.20 6.77 -5.11
N GLY A 430 -24.64 5.64 -5.55
CA GLY A 430 -25.17 4.82 -6.64
C GLY A 430 -24.87 5.33 -8.05
N THR A 431 -23.88 6.20 -8.24
CA THR A 431 -23.49 6.77 -9.55
C THR A 431 -21.97 6.76 -9.76
N PRO A 432 -21.27 5.62 -9.57
CA PRO A 432 -19.80 5.56 -9.68
C PRO A 432 -19.28 5.89 -11.08
N SER A 433 -20.08 5.71 -12.14
CA SER A 433 -19.69 6.05 -13.51
C SER A 433 -19.24 7.50 -13.66
N LEU A 434 -19.84 8.45 -12.92
CA LEU A 434 -19.44 9.86 -12.99
C LEU A 434 -17.95 10.07 -12.65
N ALA A 435 -17.43 9.28 -11.69
CA ALA A 435 -16.02 9.34 -11.33
C ALA A 435 -15.13 8.69 -12.38
N VAL A 436 -15.56 7.59 -13.00
CA VAL A 436 -14.82 6.96 -14.12
C VAL A 436 -14.80 7.91 -15.32
N GLU A 437 -15.94 8.49 -15.69
CA GLU A 437 -16.09 9.48 -16.77
C GLU A 437 -15.22 10.71 -16.53
N MET A 438 -15.16 11.24 -15.29
CA MET A 438 -14.30 12.37 -14.94
C MET A 438 -12.82 12.06 -15.18
N LEU A 439 -12.40 10.82 -14.93
CA LEU A 439 -11.02 10.39 -15.13
C LEU A 439 -10.67 10.14 -16.60
N LEU A 440 -11.66 9.75 -17.42
CA LEU A 440 -11.46 9.35 -18.82
C LEU A 440 -11.75 10.45 -19.85
N THR A 441 -12.64 11.40 -19.55
CA THR A 441 -13.06 12.41 -20.53
C THR A 441 -11.90 13.33 -20.91
N GLY A 442 -11.78 13.61 -22.22
CA GLY A 442 -10.85 14.60 -22.77
C GLY A 442 -11.43 16.02 -22.84
N ASP A 443 -12.72 16.20 -22.52
CA ASP A 443 -13.40 17.50 -22.54
C ASP A 443 -13.26 18.17 -21.16
N GLU A 444 -12.62 19.35 -21.15
CA GLU A 444 -12.36 20.14 -19.94
C GLU A 444 -13.65 20.64 -19.26
N GLU A 445 -14.63 21.12 -20.04
CA GLU A 445 -15.89 21.63 -19.48
C GLU A 445 -16.69 20.50 -18.83
N GLU A 446 -16.74 19.36 -19.51
CA GLU A 446 -17.40 18.17 -19.00
C GLU A 446 -16.71 17.65 -17.73
N ARG A 447 -15.38 17.66 -17.70
CA ARG A 447 -14.60 17.24 -16.55
C ARG A 447 -14.86 18.10 -15.31
N ASP A 448 -14.85 19.42 -15.46
CA ASP A 448 -15.14 20.34 -14.36
C ASP A 448 -16.60 20.19 -13.88
N ARG A 449 -17.55 19.94 -14.81
CA ARG A 449 -18.94 19.62 -14.46
C ARG A 449 -19.02 18.35 -13.62
N LEU A 450 -18.37 17.26 -14.05
CA LEU A 450 -18.36 15.98 -13.34
C LEU A 450 -17.69 16.10 -11.95
N ALA A 451 -16.57 16.81 -11.84
CA ALA A 451 -15.91 17.08 -10.56
C ALA A 451 -16.86 17.78 -9.57
N GLY A 452 -17.59 18.80 -10.02
CA GLY A 452 -18.61 19.49 -9.24
C GLY A 452 -19.79 18.59 -8.83
N GLU A 453 -20.22 17.67 -9.68
CA GLU A 453 -21.26 16.69 -9.36
C GLU A 453 -20.82 15.69 -8.29
N ILE A 454 -19.61 15.14 -8.41
CA ILE A 454 -19.05 14.22 -7.41
C ILE A 454 -18.87 14.95 -6.07
N HIS A 455 -18.46 16.21 -6.08
CA HIS A 455 -18.39 17.03 -4.87
C HIS A 455 -19.78 17.19 -4.21
N LYS A 456 -20.83 17.49 -5.00
CA LYS A 456 -22.23 17.55 -4.50
C LYS A 456 -22.70 16.21 -3.93
N LEU A 457 -22.34 15.08 -4.55
CA LEU A 457 -22.65 13.74 -4.02
C LEU A 457 -21.98 13.52 -2.66
N ASN A 458 -20.74 13.97 -2.48
CA ASN A 458 -20.09 13.92 -1.17
C ASN A 458 -20.80 14.78 -0.12
N GLN A 459 -21.23 16.00 -0.49
CA GLN A 459 -22.02 16.85 0.41
C GLN A 459 -23.34 16.18 0.81
N LYS A 460 -24.05 15.57 -0.16
CA LYS A 460 -25.27 14.78 0.08
C LYS A 460 -24.99 13.60 1.02
N ARG A 461 -23.97 12.79 0.74
CA ARG A 461 -23.54 11.68 1.59
C ARG A 461 -23.25 12.12 3.03
N ARG A 462 -22.54 13.24 3.21
CA ARG A 462 -22.22 13.79 4.56
C ARG A 462 -23.48 14.19 5.30
N LYS A 463 -24.43 14.86 4.63
CA LYS A 463 -25.73 15.24 5.20
C LYS A 463 -26.53 13.99 5.62
N VAL A 464 -26.67 13.04 4.71
CA VAL A 464 -27.34 11.76 4.97
C VAL A 464 -26.70 11.02 6.15
N GLY A 465 -25.36 10.99 6.22
CA GLY A 465 -24.65 10.39 7.35
C GLY A 465 -24.85 11.12 8.68
N GLN A 466 -25.00 12.45 8.68
CA GLN A 466 -25.32 13.23 9.88
C GLN A 466 -26.74 12.96 10.36
N ASP A 467 -27.70 12.90 9.44
CA ASP A 467 -29.10 12.63 9.76
C ASP A 467 -29.27 11.18 10.27
N ALA A 468 -28.63 10.22 9.61
CA ALA A 468 -28.52 8.83 10.06
C ALA A 468 -27.92 8.73 11.47
N TRP A 469 -26.83 9.45 11.74
CA TRP A 469 -26.20 9.45 13.06
C TRP A 469 -27.15 9.98 14.15
N LYS A 470 -27.92 11.03 13.86
CA LYS A 470 -28.92 11.57 14.80
C LYS A 470 -30.04 10.57 15.07
N ALA A 471 -30.47 9.81 14.05
CA ALA A 471 -31.52 8.80 14.20
C ALA A 471 -31.05 7.61 15.06
N VAL A 472 -29.84 7.09 14.82
CA VAL A 472 -29.38 5.88 15.51
C VAL A 472 -28.84 6.12 16.91
N LEU A 473 -28.33 7.32 17.21
CA LEU A 473 -27.59 7.59 18.45
C LEU A 473 -28.42 7.39 19.73
N PRO A 474 -29.69 7.85 19.84
CA PRO A 474 -30.51 7.60 21.01
C PRO A 474 -30.69 6.10 21.28
N ARG A 475 -31.01 5.33 20.24
CA ARG A 475 -31.21 3.88 20.35
C ARG A 475 -29.93 3.14 20.70
N ALA A 476 -28.79 3.55 20.14
CA ALA A 476 -27.49 3.02 20.51
C ALA A 476 -27.17 3.25 22.00
N ARG A 477 -27.51 4.43 22.55
CA ARG A 477 -27.31 4.72 23.98
C ARG A 477 -28.15 3.82 24.88
N GLU A 478 -29.40 3.56 24.51
CA GLU A 478 -30.28 2.65 25.25
C GLU A 478 -29.71 1.22 25.30
N LEU A 479 -29.20 0.71 24.17
CA LEU A 479 -28.61 -0.64 24.11
C LEU A 479 -27.36 -0.80 24.98
N ILE A 480 -26.62 0.28 25.23
CA ILE A 480 -25.36 0.26 25.98
C ILE A 480 -25.59 0.42 27.49
N GLN A 481 -26.77 0.85 27.92
CA GLN A 481 -27.10 1.04 29.33
C GLN A 481 -27.42 -0.25 30.10
N GLY A 482 -27.47 -1.41 29.42
CA GLY A 482 -27.63 -2.72 30.05
C GLY A 482 -26.34 -3.28 30.66
N ASP A 483 -26.44 -4.41 31.35
CA ASP A 483 -25.28 -5.14 31.87
C ASP A 483 -24.47 -5.75 30.70
N GLU A 484 -23.21 -5.30 30.56
CA GLU A 484 -22.18 -5.78 29.62
C GLU A 484 -22.62 -5.97 28.15
N PRO A 485 -22.85 -4.87 27.40
CA PRO A 485 -23.14 -4.97 25.97
C PRO A 485 -21.96 -5.56 25.18
N LYS A 486 -22.23 -6.63 24.41
CA LYS A 486 -21.22 -7.33 23.58
C LYS A 486 -21.16 -6.86 22.13
N ILE A 487 -22.26 -6.37 21.58
CA ILE A 487 -22.35 -5.84 20.21
C ILE A 487 -23.54 -4.89 20.11
N ILE A 488 -23.41 -3.84 19.32
CA ILE A 488 -24.48 -2.89 19.01
C ILE A 488 -25.13 -3.30 17.70
N VAL A 489 -26.33 -3.88 17.73
CA VAL A 489 -27.09 -4.21 16.50
C VAL A 489 -28.32 -3.32 16.39
N LEU A 490 -28.42 -2.57 15.30
CA LEU A 490 -29.49 -1.59 15.08
C LEU A 490 -30.10 -1.78 13.69
N HIS A 491 -31.42 -1.72 13.61
CA HIS A 491 -32.15 -1.57 12.34
C HIS A 491 -32.86 -0.23 12.34
N GLU A 492 -32.50 0.60 11.37
CA GLU A 492 -33.12 1.90 11.14
C GLU A 492 -33.54 1.95 9.66
N PRO A 493 -34.81 1.67 9.35
CA PRO A 493 -35.30 1.57 7.96
C PRO A 493 -35.09 2.83 7.12
N THR A 494 -34.94 4.00 7.77
CA THR A 494 -34.78 5.28 7.08
C THR A 494 -33.33 5.62 6.73
N VAL A 495 -32.36 4.85 7.24
CA VAL A 495 -30.95 5.08 6.96
C VAL A 495 -30.61 4.68 5.53
N HIS A 496 -29.98 5.58 4.77
CA HIS A 496 -29.55 5.26 3.42
C HIS A 496 -28.47 4.16 3.43
N ARG A 497 -28.61 3.13 2.58
CA ARG A 497 -27.67 1.98 2.50
C ARG A 497 -26.21 2.40 2.34
N GLY A 498 -25.94 3.42 1.51
CA GLY A 498 -24.59 3.94 1.25
C GLY A 498 -23.83 4.49 2.46
N VAL A 499 -24.50 4.69 3.61
CA VAL A 499 -23.87 5.17 4.85
C VAL A 499 -23.92 4.16 6.01
N THR A 500 -24.58 3.00 5.89
CA THR A 500 -24.70 2.02 7.00
C THR A 500 -23.35 1.62 7.57
N GLY A 501 -22.38 1.26 6.71
CA GLY A 501 -21.02 0.94 7.15
C GLY A 501 -20.26 2.09 7.80
N ILE A 502 -20.52 3.34 7.40
CA ILE A 502 -19.94 4.54 8.03
C ILE A 502 -20.49 4.71 9.44
N ILE A 503 -21.80 4.51 9.61
CA ILE A 503 -22.47 4.61 10.91
C ILE A 503 -22.04 3.47 11.83
N ALA A 504 -22.00 2.23 11.33
CA ALA A 504 -21.50 1.07 12.08
C ALA A 504 -20.07 1.31 12.57
N GLY A 505 -19.18 1.80 11.70
CA GLY A 505 -17.80 2.10 12.08
C GLY A 505 -17.69 3.23 13.09
N ARG A 506 -18.56 4.24 13.00
CA ARG A 506 -18.60 5.35 13.96
C ARG A 506 -19.13 4.91 15.32
N LEU A 507 -20.16 4.06 15.37
CA LEU A 507 -20.66 3.45 16.61
C LEU A 507 -19.57 2.60 17.25
N SER A 508 -18.93 1.75 16.45
CA SER A 508 -17.91 0.83 16.93
C SER A 508 -16.73 1.56 17.58
N ARG A 509 -16.17 2.58 16.89
CA ARG A 509 -15.10 3.41 17.46
C ARG A 509 -15.52 4.23 18.68
N ARG A 510 -16.75 4.75 18.70
CA ARG A 510 -17.22 5.60 19.80
C ARG A 510 -17.37 4.82 21.11
N TYR A 511 -17.80 3.56 21.03
CA TYR A 511 -18.16 2.77 22.20
C TYR A 511 -17.17 1.63 22.48
N ASP A 512 -16.18 1.43 21.60
CA ASP A 512 -15.21 0.34 21.67
C ASP A 512 -15.92 -1.03 21.77
N LEU A 513 -16.88 -1.22 20.86
CA LEU A 513 -17.72 -2.41 20.74
C LEU A 513 -17.94 -2.75 19.26
N PRO A 514 -18.13 -4.02 18.88
CA PRO A 514 -18.61 -4.35 17.56
C PRO A 514 -19.96 -3.67 17.29
N ALA A 515 -20.24 -3.31 16.04
CA ALA A 515 -21.49 -2.69 15.67
C ALA A 515 -22.01 -3.16 14.30
N ALA A 516 -23.30 -3.44 14.22
CA ALA A 516 -24.02 -3.75 13.00
C ALA A 516 -25.18 -2.75 12.80
N VAL A 517 -25.27 -2.18 11.60
CA VAL A 517 -26.36 -1.27 11.21
C VAL A 517 -27.06 -1.84 9.99
N LEU A 518 -28.36 -2.06 10.13
CA LEU A 518 -29.26 -2.59 9.11
C LEU A 518 -30.20 -1.50 8.61
N THR A 519 -30.56 -1.55 7.34
CA THR A 519 -31.59 -0.71 6.72
C THR A 519 -32.41 -1.49 5.72
N SER A 520 -33.62 -1.01 5.40
CA SER A 520 -34.52 -1.64 4.43
C SER A 520 -34.36 -0.99 3.05
N VAL A 521 -34.22 -1.82 2.01
CA VAL A 521 -34.10 -1.41 0.60
C VAL A 521 -35.04 -2.30 -0.21
N GLY A 522 -36.19 -1.75 -0.62
CA GLY A 522 -37.23 -2.54 -1.30
C GLY A 522 -37.75 -3.67 -0.42
N ASP A 523 -37.68 -4.90 -0.94
CA ASP A 523 -38.03 -6.16 -0.27
C ASP A 523 -36.85 -6.83 0.45
N HIS A 524 -35.69 -6.17 0.48
CA HIS A 524 -34.49 -6.66 1.18
C HIS A 524 -34.12 -5.78 2.38
N VAL A 525 -33.36 -6.37 3.30
CA VAL A 525 -32.64 -5.67 4.38
C VAL A 525 -31.15 -5.81 4.12
N VAL A 526 -30.45 -4.67 4.13
CA VAL A 526 -29.01 -4.59 3.94
C VAL A 526 -28.34 -4.22 5.26
N GLY A 527 -27.38 -5.03 5.68
CA GLY A 527 -26.62 -4.84 6.91
C GLY A 527 -25.14 -4.57 6.68
N SER A 528 -24.53 -3.79 7.55
CA SER A 528 -23.09 -3.60 7.60
C SER A 528 -22.58 -3.79 9.02
N VAL A 529 -21.57 -4.63 9.18
CA VAL A 529 -20.92 -4.98 10.45
C VAL A 529 -19.52 -4.38 10.50
N ARG A 530 -19.11 -3.91 11.68
CA ARG A 530 -17.75 -3.46 12.01
C ARG A 530 -17.31 -4.09 13.32
N SER A 531 -16.10 -4.60 13.32
CA SER A 531 -15.52 -5.31 14.45
C SER A 531 -14.83 -4.38 15.45
N ALA A 532 -14.71 -4.85 16.69
CA ALA A 532 -13.83 -4.30 17.72
C ALA A 532 -13.42 -5.44 18.68
N ARG A 533 -12.28 -5.28 19.37
CA ARG A 533 -11.85 -6.18 20.47
C ARG A 533 -11.83 -7.68 20.10
N GLY A 534 -11.18 -8.00 18.98
CA GLY A 534 -11.01 -9.38 18.49
C GLY A 534 -12.25 -10.00 17.83
N PHE A 535 -13.37 -9.26 17.74
CA PHE A 535 -14.59 -9.74 17.07
C PHE A 535 -14.36 -10.03 15.58
N VAL A 536 -14.83 -11.17 15.10
CA VAL A 536 -14.71 -11.58 13.69
C VAL A 536 -16.07 -11.42 13.00
N ALA A 537 -16.18 -10.42 12.12
CA ALA A 537 -17.45 -10.06 11.50
C ALA A 537 -18.02 -11.15 10.59
N THR A 538 -17.18 -11.88 9.86
CA THR A 538 -17.61 -12.98 8.96
C THR A 538 -18.17 -14.16 9.75
N SER A 539 -17.46 -14.63 10.77
CA SER A 539 -17.94 -15.71 11.65
C SER A 539 -19.27 -15.38 12.34
N PHE A 540 -19.50 -14.11 12.69
CA PHE A 540 -20.79 -13.68 13.20
C PHE A 540 -21.93 -13.81 12.17
N LEU A 541 -21.64 -13.56 10.89
CA LEU A 541 -22.64 -13.66 9.83
C LEU A 541 -22.89 -15.11 9.40
N ASP A 542 -21.89 -15.99 9.50
CA ASP A 542 -22.02 -17.42 9.19
C ASP A 542 -23.09 -18.11 10.06
N GLU A 543 -23.32 -17.64 11.28
CA GLU A 543 -24.42 -18.13 12.17
C GLU A 543 -25.84 -17.85 11.64
N PHE A 544 -25.93 -17.02 10.59
CA PHE A 544 -27.18 -16.67 9.90
C PHE A 544 -27.19 -17.16 8.45
N SER A 545 -26.25 -18.02 8.03
CA SER A 545 -26.07 -18.45 6.63
C SER A 545 -27.31 -19.02 5.94
N ASP A 546 -28.24 -19.60 6.70
CA ASP A 546 -29.50 -20.18 6.21
C ASP A 546 -30.61 -19.14 5.96
N ILE A 547 -30.49 -17.93 6.53
CA ILE A 547 -31.47 -16.85 6.36
C ILE A 547 -30.92 -15.66 5.56
N LEU A 548 -29.60 -15.57 5.44
CA LEU A 548 -28.94 -14.56 4.63
C LEU A 548 -28.96 -15.02 3.17
N GLU A 549 -29.36 -14.13 2.27
CA GLU A 549 -29.32 -14.36 0.83
C GLU A 549 -27.87 -14.29 0.32
N LYS A 550 -27.13 -13.29 0.79
CA LYS A 550 -25.71 -13.07 0.49
C LYS A 550 -25.03 -12.41 1.69
N TRP A 551 -23.81 -12.82 2.02
CA TRP A 551 -22.97 -12.14 2.99
C TRP A 551 -21.49 -12.36 2.69
N GLY A 552 -20.65 -11.45 3.16
CA GLY A 552 -19.22 -11.53 2.92
C GLY A 552 -18.45 -10.32 3.46
N GLY A 553 -17.13 -10.39 3.38
CA GLY A 553 -16.22 -9.34 3.79
C GLY A 553 -14.95 -9.88 4.44
N HIS A 554 -14.44 -9.15 5.42
CA HIS A 554 -13.23 -9.47 6.18
C HIS A 554 -13.51 -9.55 7.68
N ASN A 555 -12.56 -10.08 8.45
CA ASN A 555 -12.68 -10.21 9.90
C ASN A 555 -13.02 -8.88 10.60
N GLN A 556 -12.63 -7.74 10.03
CA GLN A 556 -12.84 -6.39 10.60
C GLN A 556 -14.12 -5.68 10.11
N ALA A 557 -14.69 -6.12 8.98
CA ALA A 557 -15.81 -5.46 8.34
C ALA A 557 -16.51 -6.43 7.39
N ALA A 558 -17.84 -6.53 7.48
CA ALA A 558 -18.62 -7.39 6.60
C ALA A 558 -19.96 -6.74 6.23
N GLY A 559 -20.57 -7.22 5.15
CA GLY A 559 -21.90 -6.83 4.68
C GLY A 559 -22.79 -8.06 4.47
N PHE A 560 -24.10 -7.87 4.55
CA PHE A 560 -25.07 -8.94 4.33
C PHE A 560 -26.41 -8.44 3.81
N HIS A 561 -27.14 -9.33 3.15
CA HIS A 561 -28.46 -9.15 2.61
C HIS A 561 -29.37 -10.27 3.11
N LEU A 562 -30.60 -9.92 3.47
CA LEU A 562 -31.68 -10.89 3.70
C LEU A 562 -32.99 -10.35 3.15
N PHE A 563 -33.94 -11.24 2.84
CA PHE A 563 -35.29 -10.83 2.53
C PHE A 563 -35.99 -10.23 3.76
N GLN A 564 -36.83 -9.22 3.55
CA GLN A 564 -37.55 -8.50 4.60
C GLN A 564 -38.42 -9.45 5.45
N ASP A 565 -38.90 -10.57 4.90
CA ASP A 565 -39.68 -11.60 5.59
C ASP A 565 -38.83 -12.51 6.52
N GLN A 566 -37.51 -12.59 6.31
CA GLN A 566 -36.58 -13.31 7.19
C GLN A 566 -36.11 -12.47 8.38
N LEU A 567 -36.34 -11.14 8.37
CA LEU A 567 -35.91 -10.24 9.43
C LEU A 567 -36.42 -10.64 10.84
N PRO A 568 -37.67 -11.10 11.02
CA PRO A 568 -38.13 -11.62 12.30
C PRO A 568 -37.28 -12.80 12.82
N ARG A 569 -36.86 -13.72 11.93
CA ARG A 569 -36.00 -14.86 12.31
C ARG A 569 -34.60 -14.41 12.70
N PHE A 570 -34.07 -13.38 12.02
CA PHE A 570 -32.81 -12.76 12.41
C PHE A 570 -32.88 -12.25 13.86
N TRP A 571 -33.94 -11.51 14.21
CA TRP A 571 -34.12 -11.00 15.59
C TRP A 571 -34.38 -12.09 16.62
N GLU A 572 -35.06 -13.18 16.25
CA GLU A 572 -35.30 -14.33 17.12
C GLU A 572 -34.00 -15.06 17.47
N ARG A 573 -33.05 -15.14 16.52
CA ARG A 573 -31.76 -15.84 16.67
C ARG A 573 -30.62 -14.98 17.23
N LEU A 574 -30.73 -13.66 17.07
CA LEU A 574 -29.67 -12.74 17.46
C LEU A 574 -29.24 -12.87 18.94
N PRO A 575 -30.14 -13.00 19.94
CA PRO A 575 -29.73 -13.14 21.34
C PRO A 575 -28.88 -14.38 21.62
N GLN A 576 -29.18 -15.51 20.96
CA GLN A 576 -28.44 -16.78 21.11
C GLN A 576 -27.02 -16.63 20.54
N VAL A 577 -26.90 -16.00 19.37
CA VAL A 577 -25.59 -15.72 18.75
C VAL A 577 -24.78 -14.73 19.59
N MET A 578 -25.42 -13.66 20.08
CA MET A 578 -24.78 -12.65 20.94
C MET A 578 -24.28 -13.25 22.27
N ALA A 579 -24.95 -14.26 22.81
CA ALA A 579 -24.52 -14.93 24.04
C ALA A 579 -23.15 -15.61 23.86
N ALA A 580 -22.90 -16.19 22.69
CA ALA A 580 -21.64 -16.86 22.35
C ALA A 580 -20.49 -15.89 22.01
N VAL A 581 -20.78 -14.62 21.74
CA VAL A 581 -19.75 -13.61 21.45
C VAL A 581 -18.82 -13.43 22.66
N THR A 582 -17.52 -13.52 22.41
CA THR A 582 -16.47 -13.16 23.35
C THR A 582 -15.75 -11.94 22.82
N LEU A 583 -15.49 -10.97 23.71
CA LEU A 583 -14.67 -9.80 23.41
C LEU A 583 -13.39 -9.90 24.22
N GLU A 584 -12.28 -9.52 23.61
CA GLU A 584 -11.02 -9.34 24.33
C GLU A 584 -11.17 -8.22 25.36
N ASN A 585 -10.43 -8.27 26.47
CA ASN A 585 -10.48 -7.22 27.49
C ASN A 585 -10.09 -5.86 26.91
N ARG A 586 -10.67 -4.79 27.45
CA ARG A 586 -10.22 -3.43 27.12
C ARG A 586 -8.76 -3.30 27.51
N GLN A 587 -7.90 -3.16 26.52
CA GLN A 587 -6.50 -2.82 26.75
C GLN A 587 -6.44 -1.32 27.07
N GLU A 588 -5.59 -0.92 28.02
CA GLU A 588 -5.24 0.50 28.13
C GLU A 588 -4.65 0.97 26.80
N GLU A 589 -5.10 2.11 26.27
CA GLU A 589 -4.55 2.65 25.03
C GLU A 589 -3.05 2.92 25.22
N GLU A 590 -2.24 2.12 24.53
CA GLU A 590 -0.79 2.26 24.49
C GLU A 590 -0.40 3.23 23.37
N VAL A 591 0.39 4.24 23.70
CA VAL A 591 0.91 5.20 22.73
C VAL A 591 2.38 4.91 22.52
N LEU A 592 2.70 4.34 21.37
CA LEU A 592 4.07 4.11 20.93
C LEU A 592 4.76 5.44 20.58
N ILE A 593 5.99 5.62 21.07
CA ILE A 593 6.81 6.83 20.91
C ILE A 593 8.03 6.51 20.02
N ASP A 594 8.11 7.15 18.87
CA ASP A 594 9.18 7.01 17.87
C ASP A 594 10.46 7.74 18.26
N ALA A 595 10.37 8.85 19.00
CA ALA A 595 11.52 9.48 19.64
C ALA A 595 11.11 10.36 20.82
N GLU A 596 11.94 10.35 21.87
CA GLU A 596 11.95 11.43 22.85
C GLU A 596 12.92 12.49 22.34
N LEU A 597 12.46 13.74 22.29
CA LEU A 597 13.18 14.85 21.67
C LEU A 597 13.83 15.74 22.74
N PRO A 598 15.16 15.69 22.89
CA PRO A 598 15.90 16.70 23.63
C PRO A 598 15.66 18.09 23.03
N PRO A 599 15.82 19.19 23.81
CA PRO A 599 15.54 20.55 23.35
C PRO A 599 16.20 20.93 22.02
N ARG A 600 17.41 20.42 21.72
CA ARG A 600 18.12 20.69 20.46
C ARG A 600 17.43 20.14 19.21
N TYR A 601 16.67 19.04 19.34
CA TYR A 601 15.92 18.42 18.24
C TYR A 601 14.48 18.93 18.16
N LEU A 602 14.00 19.65 19.18
CA LEU A 602 12.67 20.25 19.17
C LEU A 602 12.71 21.58 18.42
N ASN A 603 12.90 21.50 17.10
CA ASN A 603 13.00 22.63 16.20
C ASN A 603 12.31 22.32 14.85
N PRO A 604 12.06 23.31 13.97
CA PRO A 604 11.34 23.11 12.71
C PRO A 604 11.96 22.09 11.72
N GLU A 605 13.26 21.78 11.82
CA GLU A 605 13.94 20.79 10.95
C GLU A 605 13.40 19.36 11.15
N LEU A 606 12.65 19.09 12.22
CA LEU A 606 11.89 17.85 12.41
C LEU A 606 11.00 17.51 11.21
N GLU A 607 10.56 18.53 10.47
CA GLU A 607 9.80 18.34 9.25
C GLU A 607 10.53 17.47 8.21
N GLN A 608 11.86 17.55 8.11
CA GLN A 608 12.64 16.72 7.18
C GLN A 608 12.56 15.23 7.56
N LEU A 609 12.58 14.94 8.87
CA LEU A 609 12.39 13.58 9.37
C LEU A 609 10.98 13.07 9.08
N VAL A 610 9.95 13.88 9.36
CA VAL A 610 8.55 13.53 9.08
C VAL A 610 8.35 13.28 7.58
N GLY A 611 8.85 14.16 6.73
CA GLY A 611 8.79 14.01 5.28
C GLY A 611 9.50 12.77 4.74
N ARG A 612 10.55 12.27 5.42
CA ARG A 612 11.22 11.02 5.03
C ARG A 612 10.37 9.77 5.26
N PHE A 613 9.53 9.80 6.29
CA PHE A 613 8.65 8.68 6.63
C PHE A 613 7.32 8.71 5.86
N GLU A 614 6.95 9.86 5.30
CA GLU A 614 5.89 9.99 4.29
C GLU A 614 6.13 9.00 3.12
N PRO A 615 5.10 8.31 2.60
CA PRO A 615 3.69 8.39 2.96
C PRO A 615 3.32 7.66 4.25
N TYR A 616 2.46 8.29 5.07
CA TYR A 616 1.83 7.64 6.24
C TYR A 616 0.53 6.91 5.86
N GLY A 617 0.19 5.87 6.63
CA GLY A 617 -1.01 5.07 6.46
C GLY A 617 -0.98 3.79 7.30
N GLN A 618 -1.79 2.79 6.94
CA GLN A 618 -1.78 1.49 7.63
C GLN A 618 -0.37 0.89 7.61
N GLY A 619 0.13 0.38 8.74
CA GLY A 619 1.50 -0.17 8.84
C GLY A 619 2.64 0.87 8.88
N ASN A 620 2.36 2.16 8.66
CA ASN A 620 3.30 3.26 8.86
C ASN A 620 2.55 4.50 9.37
N PRO A 621 2.14 4.53 10.65
CA PRO A 621 1.45 5.70 11.22
C PRO A 621 2.40 6.90 11.33
N GLU A 622 1.81 8.08 11.52
CA GLU A 622 2.53 9.33 11.79
C GLU A 622 3.57 9.17 12.91
N LEU A 623 4.68 9.89 12.79
CA LEU A 623 5.73 9.85 13.81
C LEU A 623 5.24 10.51 15.09
N ARG A 624 5.34 9.78 16.20
CA ARG A 624 4.97 10.27 17.54
C ARG A 624 6.20 10.62 18.36
N PHE A 625 6.25 11.87 18.79
CA PHE A 625 7.36 12.41 19.55
C PHE A 625 6.95 12.68 20.99
N LEU A 626 7.87 12.45 21.93
CA LEU A 626 7.74 12.90 23.30
C LEU A 626 8.67 14.09 23.55
N ALA A 627 8.12 15.22 23.98
CA ALA A 627 8.90 16.32 24.53
C ALA A 627 8.52 16.53 26.00
N ARG A 628 9.53 16.78 26.83
CA ARG A 628 9.36 16.98 28.27
C ARG A 628 9.49 18.44 28.67
N LYS A 629 8.83 18.81 29.78
CA LYS A 629 8.93 20.10 30.44
C LYS A 629 8.64 21.30 29.53
N MET A 630 7.77 21.11 28.52
CA MET A 630 7.26 22.20 27.68
C MET A 630 6.40 23.13 28.53
N VAL A 631 6.43 24.43 28.26
CA VAL A 631 5.66 25.42 29.04
C VAL A 631 4.38 25.75 28.28
N VAL A 632 3.23 25.68 28.95
CA VAL A 632 1.94 26.09 28.38
C VAL A 632 1.83 27.62 28.44
N GLU A 633 2.12 28.32 27.34
CA GLU A 633 2.08 29.79 27.29
C GLU A 633 0.67 30.36 27.13
N ASP A 634 -0.18 29.67 26.36
CA ASP A 634 -1.57 30.06 26.09
C ASP A 634 -2.49 28.84 25.93
N ILE A 635 -3.76 29.00 26.30
CA ILE A 635 -4.83 27.99 26.17
C ILE A 635 -6.11 28.67 25.70
N GLN A 636 -6.73 28.12 24.66
CA GLN A 636 -8.02 28.56 24.14
C GLN A 636 -8.92 27.35 23.89
N ILE A 637 -10.13 27.36 24.42
CA ILE A 637 -11.15 26.36 24.09
C ILE A 637 -11.77 26.73 22.73
N ILE A 638 -11.81 25.77 21.80
CA ILE A 638 -12.29 25.98 20.43
C ILE A 638 -13.29 24.88 20.04
N GLY A 639 -13.94 25.05 18.88
CA GLY A 639 -14.92 24.10 18.35
C GLY A 639 -16.37 24.52 18.62
N LYS A 640 -17.31 24.04 17.81
CA LYS A 640 -18.74 24.34 17.96
C LYS A 640 -19.30 23.81 19.28
N ASP A 641 -18.82 22.65 19.69
CA ASP A 641 -19.23 21.96 20.92
C ASP A 641 -18.32 22.33 22.12
N GLN A 642 -17.37 23.26 21.93
CA GLN A 642 -16.40 23.73 22.95
C GLN A 642 -15.63 22.59 23.65
N ASP A 643 -15.28 21.55 22.89
CA ASP A 643 -14.66 20.33 23.40
C ASP A 643 -13.15 20.22 23.08
N HIS A 644 -12.60 21.11 22.25
CA HIS A 644 -11.22 21.05 21.78
C HIS A 644 -10.36 22.18 22.37
N LEU A 645 -9.04 21.99 22.40
CA LEU A 645 -8.07 23.00 22.84
C LEU A 645 -7.17 23.44 21.69
N ARG A 646 -6.93 24.74 21.62
CA ARG A 646 -5.77 25.35 20.95
C ARG A 646 -4.80 25.81 22.03
N LEU A 647 -3.53 25.41 21.89
CA LEU A 647 -2.47 25.68 22.85
C LEU A 647 -1.31 26.38 22.16
N LEU A 648 -0.54 27.15 22.93
CA LEU A 648 0.80 27.59 22.55
C LEU A 648 1.80 26.97 23.52
N LEU A 649 2.60 26.02 23.05
CA LEU A 649 3.59 25.32 23.87
C LEU A 649 4.99 25.84 23.57
N ALA A 650 5.74 26.26 24.59
CA ALA A 650 7.13 26.68 24.44
C ALA A 650 8.09 25.53 24.81
N GLY A 651 9.02 25.22 23.91
CA GLY A 651 10.01 24.15 24.08
C GLY A 651 11.09 24.20 22.99
N GLY A 652 12.33 23.83 23.33
CA GLY A 652 13.45 23.81 22.37
C GLY A 652 13.88 25.20 21.86
N GLY A 653 13.46 26.28 22.51
CA GLY A 653 13.66 27.66 22.03
C GLY A 653 12.61 28.15 21.04
N TYR A 654 11.62 27.32 20.71
CA TYR A 654 10.53 27.64 19.78
C TYR A 654 9.19 27.69 20.50
N LYS A 655 8.23 28.37 19.87
CA LYS A 655 6.82 28.40 20.28
C LYS A 655 6.01 27.62 19.26
N TRP A 656 5.26 26.65 19.76
CA TRP A 656 4.58 25.65 18.95
C TRP A 656 3.07 25.85 19.05
N PRO A 657 2.42 26.39 18.00
CA PRO A 657 0.98 26.30 17.86
C PRO A 657 0.59 24.83 17.94
N SER A 658 -0.37 24.50 18.80
CA SER A 658 -0.76 23.12 19.04
C SER A 658 -2.27 22.98 19.12
N VAL A 659 -2.79 21.82 18.70
CA VAL A 659 -4.20 21.46 18.86
C VAL A 659 -4.30 20.17 19.64
N TYR A 660 -5.21 20.15 20.63
CA TYR A 660 -5.55 18.95 21.39
C TYR A 660 -7.07 18.69 21.30
N TRP A 661 -7.43 17.67 20.53
CA TRP A 661 -8.83 17.31 20.27
C TRP A 661 -9.49 16.67 21.50
N SER A 662 -10.75 17.00 21.73
CA SER A 662 -11.60 16.44 22.79
C SER A 662 -11.01 16.53 24.21
N ALA A 663 -10.23 17.57 24.49
CA ALA A 663 -9.46 17.73 25.73
C ALA A 663 -9.91 18.92 26.61
N ALA A 664 -10.98 19.63 26.25
CA ALA A 664 -11.39 20.84 26.99
C ALA A 664 -11.65 20.60 28.49
N GLU A 665 -12.25 19.46 28.85
CA GLU A 665 -12.53 19.09 30.25
C GLU A 665 -11.26 18.85 31.09
N ARG A 666 -10.10 18.66 30.43
CA ARG A 666 -8.81 18.49 31.11
C ARG A 666 -8.26 19.81 31.67
N VAL A 667 -8.81 20.95 31.26
CA VAL A 667 -8.41 22.28 31.76
C VAL A 667 -9.47 22.81 32.74
N PRO A 668 -9.10 23.29 33.94
CA PRO A 668 -7.76 23.37 34.52
C PRO A 668 -7.33 22.09 35.28
N LYS A 669 -8.14 21.03 35.24
CA LYS A 669 -8.02 19.84 36.11
C LYS A 669 -6.64 19.17 36.05
N ASP A 670 -6.14 18.94 34.84
CA ASP A 670 -4.92 18.18 34.60
C ASP A 670 -3.72 19.11 34.34
N PHE A 671 -3.95 20.29 33.74
CA PHE A 671 -2.94 21.31 33.45
C PHE A 671 -3.58 22.68 33.21
N SER A 672 -2.80 23.75 33.39
CA SER A 672 -3.19 25.14 33.23
C SER A 672 -2.10 25.99 32.56
N ARG A 673 -2.45 27.22 32.18
CA ARG A 673 -1.48 28.19 31.65
C ARG A 673 -0.35 28.42 32.67
N GLY A 674 0.89 28.38 32.21
CA GLY A 674 2.09 28.51 33.03
C GLY A 674 2.66 27.17 33.53
N ASP A 675 1.89 26.08 33.46
CA ASP A 675 2.38 24.77 33.86
C ASP A 675 3.45 24.24 32.89
N ARG A 676 4.30 23.37 33.43
CA ARG A 676 5.18 22.52 32.65
C ARG A 676 4.48 21.20 32.37
N VAL A 677 4.53 20.78 31.12
CA VAL A 677 3.88 19.58 30.63
C VAL A 677 4.87 18.72 29.84
N ASP A 678 4.73 17.42 30.00
CA ASP A 678 5.27 16.45 29.06
C ASP A 678 4.17 16.17 28.02
N ALA A 679 4.52 16.19 26.75
CA ALA A 679 3.57 16.08 25.65
C ALA A 679 4.02 15.02 24.65
N VAL A 680 3.10 14.12 24.30
CA VAL A 680 3.22 13.24 23.14
C VAL A 680 2.45 13.87 21.99
N PHE A 681 3.11 14.05 20.85
CA PHE A 681 2.55 14.78 19.72
C PHE A 681 3.01 14.25 18.37
N GLU A 682 2.22 14.58 17.35
CA GLU A 682 2.54 14.41 15.94
C GLU A 682 2.79 15.80 15.32
N LEU A 683 3.67 15.88 14.33
CA LEU A 683 3.89 17.12 13.59
C LEU A 683 2.87 17.25 12.46
N SER A 684 2.27 18.43 12.29
CA SER A 684 1.28 18.66 11.23
C SER A 684 1.46 20.04 10.59
N ARG A 685 1.06 20.16 9.33
CA ARG A 685 1.00 21.42 8.58
C ARG A 685 -0.41 21.99 8.68
N ASN A 686 -0.51 23.23 9.13
CA ASN A 686 -1.74 24.00 9.08
C ASN A 686 -1.67 24.99 7.91
N TYR A 687 -2.66 24.92 7.03
CA TYR A 687 -2.81 25.85 5.91
C TYR A 687 -3.97 26.80 6.22
N TYR A 688 -3.68 28.09 6.34
CA TYR A 688 -4.70 29.11 6.60
C TYR A 688 -4.36 30.42 5.89
N ASN A 689 -5.32 30.96 5.12
CA ASN A 689 -5.16 32.19 4.34
C ASN A 689 -3.87 32.24 3.48
N GLY A 690 -3.52 31.13 2.84
CA GLY A 690 -2.32 31.03 1.99
C GLY A 690 -1.00 30.95 2.75
N ASN A 691 -1.01 30.98 4.09
CA ASN A 691 0.18 30.74 4.91
C ASN A 691 0.18 29.29 5.42
N GLU A 692 1.34 28.66 5.32
CA GLU A 692 1.62 27.34 5.89
C GLU A 692 2.42 27.51 7.19
N THR A 693 1.93 26.92 8.28
CA THR A 693 2.59 26.94 9.58
C THR A 693 2.67 25.54 10.15
N ILE A 694 3.82 25.18 10.71
CA ILE A 694 3.98 23.93 11.46
C ILE A 694 3.22 24.06 12.79
N GLN A 695 2.47 23.02 13.14
CA GLN A 695 1.77 22.90 14.42
C GLN A 695 1.94 21.49 15.00
N LEU A 696 1.75 21.36 16.31
CA LEU A 696 1.72 20.05 16.98
C LEU A 696 0.28 19.58 17.13
N VAL A 697 0.01 18.34 16.77
CA VAL A 697 -1.23 17.66 17.15
C VAL A 697 -0.94 16.84 18.39
N ILE A 698 -1.49 17.27 19.53
CA ILE A 698 -1.26 16.61 20.82
C ILE A 698 -2.09 15.33 20.87
N ILE A 699 -1.41 14.21 21.12
CA ILE A 699 -2.04 12.90 21.35
C ILE A 699 -2.39 12.75 22.82
N ASP A 700 -1.41 13.01 23.69
CA ASP A 700 -1.59 13.03 25.13
C ASP A 700 -0.64 14.02 25.78
N MET A 701 -1.02 14.51 26.95
CA MET A 701 -0.26 15.49 27.69
C MET A 701 -0.52 15.33 29.19
N VAL A 702 0.52 15.42 29.98
CA VAL A 702 0.45 15.36 31.45
C VAL A 702 1.31 16.47 32.04
N ARG A 703 0.95 16.95 33.23
CA ARG A 703 1.81 17.87 33.97
C ARG A 703 3.14 17.18 34.27
N SER A 704 4.25 17.85 33.98
CA SER A 704 5.57 17.30 34.30
C SER A 704 5.69 17.21 35.82
N GLU A 705 6.04 16.03 36.34
CA GLU A 705 6.38 15.90 37.76
C GLU A 705 7.68 16.66 38.03
N GLU A 706 7.72 17.45 39.11
CA GLU A 706 8.99 17.92 39.67
C GLU A 706 9.73 16.68 40.17
N GLN A 707 10.78 16.27 39.46
CA GLN A 707 11.80 15.42 40.05
C GLN A 707 12.36 16.18 41.25
N LEU A 708 11.92 15.82 42.46
CA LEU A 708 12.70 16.03 43.68
C LEU A 708 14.07 15.43 43.39
N LEU A 709 15.08 16.30 43.32
CA LEU A 709 16.47 15.90 43.25
C LEU A 709 16.72 14.99 44.46
N ASP A 710 16.95 13.70 44.22
CA ASP A 710 17.60 12.86 45.21
C ASP A 710 18.93 13.54 45.57
N GLU A 711 19.10 13.80 46.86
CA GLU A 711 20.31 14.38 47.44
C GLU A 711 21.56 13.63 46.93
N PRO A 712 22.70 14.33 46.75
CA PRO A 712 23.93 13.65 46.40
C PRO A 712 24.25 12.60 47.47
N VAL A 713 24.28 11.33 47.06
CA VAL A 713 24.83 10.24 47.86
C VAL A 713 26.20 10.70 48.36
N GLY A 714 26.29 10.86 49.68
CA GLY A 714 27.44 11.44 50.36
C GLY A 714 28.75 10.81 49.91
N GLU A 715 29.74 11.68 49.72
CA GLU A 715 31.13 11.31 49.56
C GLU A 715 31.53 10.30 50.65
N GLY A 716 31.99 9.13 50.21
CA GLY A 716 32.61 8.15 51.08
C GLY A 716 33.86 8.76 51.73
N SER A 717 33.75 9.14 52.99
CA SER A 717 34.88 9.48 53.83
C SER A 717 35.67 8.21 54.18
N GLY A 718 36.80 8.06 53.50
CA GLY A 718 38.12 7.71 54.03
C GLY A 718 38.25 6.73 55.21
N VAL A 719 38.99 5.65 54.92
CA VAL A 719 40.14 5.13 55.70
C VAL A 719 39.94 4.83 57.20
N ALA A 720 39.98 3.55 57.54
CA ALA A 720 40.51 3.10 58.82
C ALA A 720 41.44 1.89 58.61
N ALA A 721 42.66 2.07 59.09
CA ALA A 721 43.77 1.13 59.08
C ALA A 721 43.47 -0.13 59.90
N GLY A 722 44.12 -1.24 59.55
CA GLY A 722 44.15 -2.44 60.37
C GLY A 722 45.00 -2.27 61.63
N ASN A 723 44.69 -3.05 62.66
CA ASN A 723 45.65 -3.94 63.32
C ASN A 723 45.00 -4.79 64.43
N ALA A 724 45.54 -6.00 64.57
CA ALA A 724 45.74 -6.79 65.79
C ALA A 724 44.55 -7.41 66.55
N GLY A 725 44.52 -8.76 66.51
CA GLY A 725 44.80 -9.59 67.69
C GLY A 725 43.61 -10.09 68.50
N GLY A 726 43.50 -11.43 68.61
CA GLY A 726 42.64 -12.13 69.58
C GLY A 726 42.03 -13.39 69.02
#